data_AF-A0A7Z0NAA6-F1
#
_entry.id   AF-A0A7Z0NAA6-F1
#
_cell.length_a   1.000
_cell.length_b   1.000
_cell.length_c   1.000
_cell.angle_alpha   90.00
_cell.angle_beta   90.00
_cell.angle_gamma   90.00
#
_symmetry.space_group_name_H-M   'P 1'
#
loop_
_entity.id
_entity.type
_entity.pdbx_description
1 polymer ?
#
loop_
_entity_poly.entity_id
_entity_poly.type
_entity_poly.pdbx_seq_one_letter_code
_entity_poly.pdbx_strand_id
1 'polypeptide(L)'
;MKQLLRILLAAVGILAIVAVAAVVYVTTFLDPEDFKPRLTAVVEEQTGLNLALEGPITWSFYPRIGVSVEKARAWLPEQTEESAAFAAIDRAEVSVAFGPLLRGEIAVDGLTLDGMRLNLERDDQGEGNWEPLLERLSEHNESAAETVLAPASAGPNADAGSLAVVLSIASVEVKNADIRFRDAQTQALWRMQQLNISGSNVNPLRAFPLKAMFTLTKHNRLDAEVLERAPDLTSDINLETRVRLGLADKLFALENMALTTRTTKGTESEPQQLSLKAAELVARMGEQQLTIKEGLLETGLRNADNWQGSLALALAFGLESDWQAQTAQLKDLQLTGPDGLKVSGHLNIEQLRDAPRYRGQLTAAPFTLRPWLARAGVTLTTAGEAALSDVAMTSPIEGDAEQLSLPSLSLVVDDSTFTGELTAALNGSRLAFDLAGDQLDLDRYLPGEATAKQASRGLLRKAFAQENNTLVPQSLLSGLALEGDLSVDTLIFAGLTFNNPRLQLRGDDGVHRLTAFESGFYEGELSATGQVDATDSILEWALSPTINNVQVAPLIEAISEKEEASPLRGRFNLNGDVTSQGNTREALIGNLNGALNARLNEGAILNTNISKQMCELVAQLEGQGTLRDWHTDTRFERFDATFQISNGLVESDDLLITLPGIDVSGEGELDLAGLNFDTRANARLVDTADAACEVNPRLEQLPLPVRCEGNLGDERTEWCRFDREMFQTAVVDLLRNETGDRVNEELEERLGDSLDELDERLGEGAAQELRDGLRSLFN
;
A
#
# COMPACT_ATOMS: atom_id res chain seq x y z
N MET A 1 -49.94 -1.24 -71.89
CA MET A 1 -49.07 -2.05 -71.00
C MET A 1 -48.32 -3.18 -71.70
N LYS A 2 -48.94 -4.08 -72.49
CA LYS A 2 -48.24 -5.22 -73.15
C LYS A 2 -47.13 -4.87 -74.15
N GLN A 3 -47.23 -3.74 -74.86
CA GLN A 3 -46.21 -3.31 -75.85
C GLN A 3 -44.97 -2.70 -75.18
N LEU A 4 -45.19 -1.87 -74.15
CA LEU A 4 -44.11 -1.34 -73.30
C LEU A 4 -43.33 -2.47 -72.61
N LEU A 5 -44.01 -3.49 -72.07
CA LEU A 5 -43.36 -4.65 -71.46
C LEU A 5 -42.47 -5.43 -72.46
N ARG A 6 -42.91 -5.58 -73.72
CA ARG A 6 -42.12 -6.26 -74.77
C ARG A 6 -40.90 -5.45 -75.21
N ILE A 7 -41.03 -4.13 -75.31
CA ILE A 7 -39.90 -3.24 -75.64
C ILE A 7 -38.90 -3.23 -74.49
N LEU A 8 -39.37 -3.22 -73.24
CA LEU A 8 -38.53 -3.26 -72.05
C LEU A 8 -37.81 -4.61 -71.93
N LEU A 9 -38.50 -5.74 -72.18
CA LEU A 9 -37.88 -7.07 -72.21
C LEU A 9 -36.89 -7.24 -73.37
N ALA A 10 -37.18 -6.68 -74.55
CA ALA A 10 -36.25 -6.71 -75.68
C ALA A 10 -35.02 -5.83 -75.43
N ALA A 11 -35.19 -4.65 -74.83
CA ALA A 11 -34.09 -3.77 -74.43
C ALA A 11 -33.22 -4.43 -73.37
N VAL A 12 -33.81 -5.04 -72.33
CA VAL A 12 -33.08 -5.80 -71.30
C VAL A 12 -32.37 -7.01 -71.91
N GLY A 13 -33.01 -7.73 -72.83
CA GLY A 13 -32.39 -8.86 -73.54
C GLY A 13 -31.19 -8.45 -74.39
N ILE A 14 -31.28 -7.33 -75.12
CA ILE A 14 -30.15 -6.77 -75.89
C ILE A 14 -29.03 -6.31 -74.96
N LEU A 15 -29.36 -5.63 -73.85
CA LEU A 15 -28.37 -5.19 -72.86
C LEU A 15 -27.64 -6.37 -72.24
N ALA A 16 -28.36 -7.47 -71.94
CA ALA A 16 -27.76 -8.70 -71.44
C ALA A 16 -26.82 -9.35 -72.48
N ILE A 17 -27.21 -9.39 -73.76
CA ILE A 17 -26.34 -9.91 -74.84
C ILE A 17 -25.08 -9.04 -75.01
N VAL A 18 -25.21 -7.71 -74.96
CA VAL A 18 -24.08 -6.78 -75.04
C VAL A 18 -23.14 -6.94 -73.84
N ALA A 19 -23.69 -7.11 -72.63
CA ALA A 19 -22.90 -7.36 -71.43
C ALA A 19 -22.13 -8.69 -71.54
N VAL A 20 -22.79 -9.76 -72.00
CA VAL A 20 -22.13 -11.06 -72.24
C VAL A 20 -21.05 -10.93 -73.32
N ALA A 21 -21.33 -10.23 -74.43
CA ALA A 21 -20.34 -10.00 -75.49
C ALA A 21 -19.13 -9.18 -75.00
N ALA A 22 -19.35 -8.18 -74.14
CA ALA A 22 -18.28 -7.41 -73.53
C ALA A 22 -17.43 -8.25 -72.58
N VAL A 23 -18.03 -9.10 -71.73
CA VAL A 23 -17.30 -10.05 -70.87
C VAL A 23 -16.50 -11.04 -71.71
N VAL A 24 -17.11 -11.59 -72.77
CA VAL A 24 -16.40 -12.49 -73.71
C VAL A 24 -15.25 -11.75 -74.39
N TYR A 25 -15.42 -10.50 -74.82
CA TYR A 25 -14.35 -9.70 -75.43
C TYR A 25 -13.19 -9.45 -74.45
N VAL A 26 -13.47 -9.01 -73.22
CA VAL A 26 -12.43 -8.79 -72.20
C VAL A 26 -11.69 -10.08 -71.87
N THR A 27 -12.40 -11.19 -71.70
CA THR A 27 -11.78 -12.50 -71.37
C THR A 27 -11.05 -13.18 -72.53
N THR A 28 -11.28 -12.77 -73.79
CA THR A 28 -10.61 -13.34 -74.97
C THR A 28 -9.49 -12.47 -75.54
N PHE A 29 -9.55 -11.14 -75.36
CA PHE A 29 -8.57 -10.19 -75.89
C PHE A 29 -7.62 -9.59 -74.83
N LEU A 30 -7.93 -9.68 -73.53
CA LEU A 30 -7.03 -9.27 -72.44
C LEU A 30 -6.68 -10.46 -71.55
N ASP A 31 -5.47 -11.02 -71.73
CA ASP A 31 -4.92 -12.03 -70.82
C ASP A 31 -4.40 -11.35 -69.54
N PRO A 32 -4.96 -11.65 -68.36
CA PRO A 32 -4.49 -11.07 -67.10
C PRO A 32 -3.04 -11.46 -66.75
N GLU A 33 -2.49 -12.54 -67.33
CA GLU A 33 -1.12 -12.98 -67.08
C GLU A 33 -0.06 -12.08 -67.71
N ASP A 34 -0.38 -11.37 -68.80
CA ASP A 34 0.53 -10.43 -69.48
C ASP A 34 0.94 -9.25 -68.57
N PHE A 35 0.20 -9.00 -67.49
CA PHE A 35 0.51 -7.96 -66.51
C PHE A 35 1.61 -8.35 -65.51
N LYS A 36 1.92 -9.64 -65.33
CA LYS A 36 2.88 -10.10 -64.32
C LYS A 36 4.27 -9.44 -64.43
N PRO A 37 4.92 -9.37 -65.60
CA PRO A 37 6.26 -8.77 -65.72
C PRO A 37 6.25 -7.26 -65.47
N ARG A 38 5.13 -6.58 -65.75
CA ARG A 38 5.00 -5.14 -65.51
C ARG A 38 4.75 -4.83 -64.04
N LEU A 39 3.90 -5.61 -63.38
CA LEU A 39 3.61 -5.45 -61.96
C LEU A 39 4.85 -5.71 -61.10
N THR A 40 5.62 -6.75 -61.43
CA THR A 40 6.89 -7.06 -60.77
C THR A 40 7.91 -5.95 -60.95
N ALA A 41 8.11 -5.46 -62.18
CA ALA A 41 9.02 -4.34 -62.44
C ALA A 41 8.62 -3.05 -61.69
N VAL A 42 7.33 -2.70 -61.65
CA VAL A 42 6.86 -1.49 -60.94
C VAL A 42 7.05 -1.61 -59.43
N VAL A 43 6.79 -2.79 -58.86
CA VAL A 43 7.00 -3.02 -57.42
C VAL A 43 8.49 -2.98 -57.10
N GLU A 44 9.34 -3.58 -57.91
CA GLU A 44 10.80 -3.53 -57.75
C GLU A 44 11.32 -2.10 -57.89
N GLU A 45 10.88 -1.33 -58.88
CA GLU A 45 11.30 0.06 -59.09
C GLU A 45 10.89 0.98 -57.92
N GLN A 46 9.66 0.83 -57.41
CA GLN A 46 9.13 1.73 -56.37
C GLN A 46 9.47 1.32 -54.94
N THR A 47 9.58 0.01 -54.69
CA THR A 47 9.76 -0.52 -53.33
C THR A 47 11.09 -1.26 -53.15
N GLY A 48 11.81 -1.58 -54.25
CA GLY A 48 12.99 -2.44 -54.25
C GLY A 48 12.72 -3.88 -53.79
N LEU A 49 11.45 -4.30 -53.71
CA LEU A 49 11.10 -5.67 -53.37
C LEU A 49 11.14 -6.55 -54.61
N ASN A 50 11.83 -7.69 -54.50
CA ASN A 50 11.84 -8.73 -55.53
C ASN A 50 10.50 -9.48 -55.44
N LEU A 51 9.55 -9.17 -56.31
CA LEU A 51 8.21 -9.76 -56.32
C LEU A 51 8.14 -11.00 -57.22
N ALA A 52 7.72 -12.14 -56.67
CA ALA A 52 7.32 -13.32 -57.43
C ALA A 52 5.79 -13.53 -57.36
N LEU A 53 5.16 -13.64 -58.53
CA LEU A 53 3.73 -13.93 -58.70
C LEU A 53 3.55 -15.41 -59.09
N GLU A 54 3.49 -16.30 -58.09
CA GLU A 54 3.48 -17.75 -58.27
C GLU A 54 2.12 -18.31 -58.71
N GLY A 55 1.02 -17.65 -58.34
CA GLY A 55 -0.34 -18.05 -58.73
C GLY A 55 -0.90 -17.30 -59.94
N PRO A 56 -2.08 -17.71 -60.45
CA PRO A 56 -2.70 -17.03 -61.59
C PRO A 56 -3.30 -15.67 -61.20
N ILE A 57 -3.28 -14.73 -62.14
CA ILE A 57 -4.08 -13.51 -62.11
C ILE A 57 -5.42 -13.81 -62.80
N THR A 58 -6.54 -13.54 -62.14
CA THR A 58 -7.88 -13.88 -62.64
C THR A 58 -8.80 -12.67 -62.64
N TRP A 59 -9.74 -12.67 -63.59
CA TRP A 59 -10.82 -11.69 -63.64
C TRP A 59 -12.01 -12.15 -62.78
N SER A 60 -12.54 -11.24 -61.98
CA SER A 60 -13.78 -11.40 -61.24
C SER A 60 -14.86 -10.53 -61.90
N PHE A 61 -16.06 -11.07 -62.13
CA PHE A 61 -17.16 -10.35 -62.82
C PHE A 61 -18.49 -10.33 -62.05
N TYR A 62 -18.64 -11.14 -60.99
CA TYR A 62 -19.84 -11.16 -60.13
C TYR A 62 -19.47 -11.64 -58.71
N PRO A 63 -19.89 -10.94 -57.63
CA PRO A 63 -20.80 -9.79 -57.59
C PRO A 63 -20.16 -8.43 -57.93
N ARG A 64 -18.82 -8.36 -58.08
CA ARG A 64 -18.07 -7.14 -58.44
C ARG A 64 -17.12 -7.43 -59.61
N ILE A 65 -16.78 -6.40 -60.37
CA ILE A 65 -15.79 -6.49 -61.46
C ILE A 65 -14.42 -6.16 -60.89
N GLY A 66 -13.43 -7.04 -61.04
CA GLY A 66 -12.11 -6.85 -60.44
C GLY A 66 -11.03 -7.77 -61.00
N VAL A 67 -9.81 -7.54 -60.54
CA VAL A 67 -8.63 -8.38 -60.79
C VAL A 67 -8.18 -8.96 -59.46
N SER A 68 -7.95 -10.27 -59.42
CA SER A 68 -7.34 -10.95 -58.27
C SER A 68 -6.02 -11.60 -58.64
N VAL A 69 -5.02 -11.44 -57.78
CA VAL A 69 -3.72 -12.09 -57.84
C VAL A 69 -3.68 -13.15 -56.74
N GLU A 70 -3.44 -14.40 -57.13
CA GLU A 70 -3.26 -15.51 -56.20
C GLU A 70 -1.77 -15.75 -55.95
N LYS A 71 -1.39 -16.07 -54.71
CA LYS A 71 -0.03 -16.44 -54.26
C LYS A 71 1.07 -15.51 -54.77
N ALA A 72 1.26 -14.38 -54.09
CA ALA A 72 2.39 -13.50 -54.33
C ALA A 72 3.36 -13.53 -53.14
N ARG A 73 4.65 -13.46 -53.42
CA ARG A 73 5.74 -13.41 -52.43
C ARG A 73 6.74 -12.36 -52.81
N ALA A 74 7.28 -11.68 -51.81
CA ALA A 74 8.26 -10.63 -51.98
C ALA A 74 9.42 -10.83 -51.00
N TRP A 75 10.63 -10.61 -51.49
CA TRP A 75 11.86 -10.63 -50.71
C TRP A 75 12.52 -9.25 -50.76
N LEU A 76 13.26 -8.94 -49.70
CA LEU A 76 14.11 -7.75 -49.68
C LEU A 76 15.25 -7.90 -50.70
N PRO A 77 15.86 -6.79 -51.20
CA PRO A 77 16.90 -6.86 -52.23
C PRO A 77 18.07 -7.79 -51.88
N GLU A 78 18.42 -7.88 -50.58
CA GLU A 78 19.54 -8.68 -50.07
C GLU A 78 19.14 -10.11 -49.70
N GLN A 79 17.84 -10.45 -49.73
CA GLN A 79 17.32 -11.77 -49.41
C GLN A 79 17.24 -12.65 -50.66
N THR A 80 17.65 -13.91 -50.50
CA THR A 80 17.50 -14.96 -51.53
C THR A 80 16.11 -15.60 -51.46
N GLU A 81 15.57 -16.07 -52.59
CA GLU A 81 14.30 -16.81 -52.66
C GLU A 81 14.26 -18.11 -51.84
N GLU A 82 15.42 -18.65 -51.46
CA GLU A 82 15.55 -19.82 -50.55
C GLU A 82 15.22 -19.48 -49.09
N SER A 83 15.25 -18.20 -48.72
CA SER A 83 14.93 -17.72 -47.38
C SER A 83 13.43 -17.48 -47.22
N ALA A 84 12.95 -17.40 -45.98
CA ALA A 84 11.56 -17.05 -45.70
C ALA A 84 11.24 -15.69 -46.33
N ALA A 85 10.19 -15.63 -47.16
CA ALA A 85 9.79 -14.40 -47.83
C ALA A 85 9.53 -13.28 -46.80
N PHE A 86 10.01 -12.06 -47.10
CA PHE A 86 9.74 -10.89 -46.28
C PHE A 86 8.24 -10.61 -46.19
N ALA A 87 7.55 -10.64 -47.33
CA ALA A 87 6.10 -10.53 -47.40
C ALA A 87 5.51 -11.62 -48.31
N ALA A 88 4.36 -12.16 -47.95
CA ALA A 88 3.61 -13.07 -48.79
C ALA A 88 2.11 -12.77 -48.69
N ILE A 89 1.34 -13.13 -49.69
CA ILE A 89 -0.11 -12.98 -49.69
C ILE A 89 -0.74 -14.11 -50.48
N ASP A 90 -1.81 -14.69 -49.95
CA ASP A 90 -2.50 -15.81 -50.59
C ASP A 90 -3.41 -15.31 -51.70
N ARG A 91 -4.13 -14.20 -51.47
CA ARG A 91 -4.96 -13.54 -52.48
C ARG A 91 -5.03 -12.02 -52.27
N ALA A 92 -4.81 -11.27 -53.33
CA ALA A 92 -5.07 -9.82 -53.37
C ALA A 92 -6.10 -9.52 -54.47
N GLU A 93 -7.17 -8.81 -54.15
CA GLU A 93 -8.22 -8.45 -55.10
C GLU A 93 -8.49 -6.95 -55.09
N VAL A 94 -8.53 -6.35 -56.27
CA VAL A 94 -8.94 -4.97 -56.50
C VAL A 94 -10.17 -4.96 -57.39
N SER A 95 -11.28 -4.44 -56.89
CA SER A 95 -12.53 -4.31 -57.64
C SER A 95 -12.84 -2.86 -57.99
N VAL A 96 -13.51 -2.65 -59.12
CA VAL A 96 -13.90 -1.35 -59.67
C VAL A 96 -15.41 -1.23 -59.79
N ALA A 97 -15.92 0.00 -59.67
CA ALA A 97 -17.36 0.27 -59.68
C ALA A 97 -17.96 0.20 -61.10
N PHE A 98 -19.06 -0.55 -61.29
CA PHE A 98 -19.68 -0.75 -62.61
C PHE A 98 -20.24 0.54 -63.25
N GLY A 99 -20.86 1.41 -62.45
CA GLY A 99 -21.50 2.64 -62.95
C GLY A 99 -20.54 3.63 -63.64
N PRO A 100 -19.44 4.03 -62.98
CA PRO A 100 -18.38 4.86 -63.57
C PRO A 100 -17.73 4.24 -64.82
N LEU A 101 -17.55 2.92 -64.85
CA LEU A 101 -16.98 2.22 -66.01
C LEU A 101 -17.80 2.43 -67.29
N LEU A 102 -19.14 2.51 -67.20
CA LEU A 102 -20.01 2.80 -68.36
C LEU A 102 -19.79 4.21 -68.93
N ARG A 103 -19.17 5.11 -68.16
CA ARG A 103 -18.84 6.49 -68.56
C ARG A 103 -17.36 6.66 -68.93
N GLY A 104 -16.56 5.60 -68.87
CA GLY A 104 -15.11 5.64 -69.09
C GLY A 104 -14.30 6.11 -67.87
N GLU A 105 -14.90 6.18 -66.68
CA GLU A 105 -14.23 6.54 -65.42
C GLU A 105 -13.81 5.29 -64.64
N ILE A 106 -12.58 5.26 -64.12
CA ILE A 106 -12.09 4.18 -63.26
C ILE A 106 -12.24 4.64 -61.80
N ALA A 107 -13.06 3.94 -61.03
CA ALA A 107 -13.23 4.17 -59.60
C ALA A 107 -13.07 2.85 -58.84
N VAL A 108 -12.12 2.81 -57.90
CA VAL A 108 -11.88 1.64 -57.05
C VAL A 108 -13.06 1.47 -56.09
N ASP A 109 -13.75 0.34 -56.19
CA ASP A 109 -14.89 -0.01 -55.33
C ASP A 109 -14.42 -0.78 -54.09
N GLY A 110 -13.47 -1.70 -54.25
CA GLY A 110 -13.07 -2.59 -53.17
C GLY A 110 -11.61 -3.02 -53.25
N LEU A 111 -10.99 -3.19 -52.08
CA LEU A 111 -9.66 -3.77 -51.91
C LEU A 111 -9.76 -4.91 -50.89
N THR A 112 -9.36 -6.11 -51.26
CA THR A 112 -9.32 -7.28 -50.36
C THR A 112 -7.93 -7.88 -50.36
N LEU A 113 -7.35 -8.07 -49.17
CA LEU A 113 -6.09 -8.78 -48.96
C LEU A 113 -6.36 -9.98 -48.05
N ASP A 114 -6.07 -11.19 -48.49
CA ASP A 114 -6.30 -12.43 -47.73
C ASP A 114 -4.99 -13.22 -47.55
N GLY A 115 -4.73 -13.68 -46.33
CA GLY A 115 -3.56 -14.49 -45.99
C GLY A 115 -2.23 -13.72 -46.09
N MET A 116 -2.25 -12.40 -45.85
CA MET A 116 -1.03 -11.59 -45.83
C MET A 116 -0.11 -12.04 -44.69
N ARG A 117 1.17 -12.30 -45.00
CA ARG A 117 2.22 -12.69 -44.06
C ARG A 117 3.37 -11.72 -44.16
N LEU A 118 3.82 -11.19 -43.03
CA LEU A 118 4.93 -10.23 -42.97
C LEU A 118 5.96 -10.68 -41.93
N ASN A 119 7.22 -10.78 -42.33
CA ASN A 119 8.34 -11.21 -41.49
C ASN A 119 9.30 -10.04 -41.24
N LEU A 120 9.13 -9.41 -40.08
CA LEU A 120 9.95 -8.32 -39.58
C LEU A 120 11.03 -8.88 -38.66
N GLU A 121 12.28 -8.49 -38.88
CA GLU A 121 13.41 -8.89 -38.04
C GLU A 121 14.24 -7.67 -37.68
N ARG A 122 14.50 -7.50 -36.37
CA ARG A 122 15.47 -6.55 -35.83
C ARG A 122 16.68 -7.33 -35.34
N ASP A 123 17.86 -6.93 -35.79
CA ASP A 123 19.12 -7.58 -35.45
C ASP A 123 19.68 -7.15 -34.08
N ASP A 124 20.87 -7.65 -33.73
CA ASP A 124 21.55 -7.33 -32.47
C ASP A 124 22.06 -5.87 -32.41
N GLN A 125 22.18 -5.18 -33.55
CA GLN A 125 22.53 -3.76 -33.63
C GLN A 125 21.30 -2.86 -33.50
N GLY A 126 20.10 -3.43 -33.51
CA GLY A 126 18.83 -2.71 -33.43
C GLY A 126 18.27 -2.29 -34.79
N GLU A 127 18.93 -2.67 -35.89
CA GLU A 127 18.52 -2.35 -37.26
C GLU A 127 17.47 -3.35 -37.75
N GLY A 128 16.40 -2.83 -38.36
CA GLY A 128 15.28 -3.61 -38.86
C GLY A 128 15.40 -3.94 -40.34
N ASN A 129 15.06 -5.16 -40.75
CA ASN A 129 15.06 -5.56 -42.17
C ASN A 129 14.08 -4.73 -43.03
N TRP A 130 13.13 -4.01 -42.43
CA TRP A 130 12.17 -3.12 -43.11
C TRP A 130 12.62 -1.65 -43.20
N GLU A 131 13.67 -1.23 -42.48
CA GLU A 131 14.09 0.18 -42.44
C GLU A 131 14.61 0.69 -43.80
N PRO A 132 15.43 -0.07 -44.55
CA PRO A 132 15.86 0.36 -45.89
C PRO A 132 14.69 0.54 -46.88
N LEU A 133 13.59 -0.18 -46.67
CA LEU A 133 12.36 -0.03 -47.45
C LEU A 133 11.67 1.30 -47.12
N LEU A 134 11.57 1.66 -45.84
CA LEU A 134 10.98 2.94 -45.40
C LEU A 134 11.77 4.14 -45.90
N GLU A 135 13.10 4.08 -45.84
CA GLU A 135 13.99 5.14 -46.34
C GLU A 135 13.75 5.37 -47.84
N ARG A 136 13.79 4.31 -48.67
CA ARG A 136 13.52 4.41 -50.11
C ARG A 136 12.14 4.96 -50.44
N LEU A 137 11.10 4.52 -49.71
CA LEU A 137 9.74 5.03 -49.87
C LEU A 137 9.61 6.50 -49.46
N SER A 138 10.41 6.97 -48.49
CA SER A 138 10.42 8.36 -48.06
C SER A 138 11.13 9.28 -49.08
N GLU A 139 12.27 8.84 -49.63
CA GLU A 139 13.04 9.58 -50.64
C GLU A 139 12.26 9.75 -51.96
N HIS A 140 11.54 8.71 -52.39
CA HIS A 140 10.72 8.77 -53.60
C HIS A 140 9.41 9.55 -53.43
N ASN A 141 8.88 9.67 -52.21
CA ASN A 141 7.64 10.43 -51.96
C ASN A 141 7.83 11.95 -52.09
N GLU A 142 9.03 12.50 -51.80
CA GLU A 142 9.30 13.94 -52.02
C GLU A 142 9.35 14.31 -53.52
N SER A 143 9.62 13.35 -54.41
CA SER A 143 9.73 13.57 -55.85
C SER A 143 8.50 13.08 -56.65
N ALA A 144 7.74 12.10 -56.15
CA ALA A 144 6.66 11.44 -56.89
C ALA A 144 5.24 11.93 -56.56
N ALA A 145 5.05 12.69 -55.48
CA ALA A 145 3.74 13.24 -55.10
C ALA A 145 3.15 14.19 -56.17
N GLU A 146 3.99 14.72 -57.07
CA GLU A 146 3.56 15.59 -58.18
C GLU A 146 3.32 14.86 -59.51
N THR A 147 3.71 13.59 -59.67
CA THR A 147 3.76 12.96 -61.02
C THR A 147 2.98 11.66 -61.21
N VAL A 148 2.42 11.03 -60.16
CA VAL A 148 1.69 9.75 -60.30
C VAL A 148 0.15 9.89 -60.38
N LEU A 149 -0.39 11.10 -60.26
CA LEU A 149 -1.84 11.37 -60.35
C LEU A 149 -2.32 11.89 -61.72
N ALA A 150 -1.55 11.66 -62.80
CA ALA A 150 -2.07 11.86 -64.16
C ALA A 150 -2.77 10.57 -64.63
N PRO A 151 -4.10 10.54 -64.81
CA PRO A 151 -4.74 9.40 -65.47
C PRO A 151 -4.23 9.30 -66.90
N ALA A 152 -3.83 8.10 -67.33
CA ALA A 152 -3.59 7.75 -68.73
C ALA A 152 -4.89 7.74 -69.59
N SER A 153 -5.93 8.43 -69.15
CA SER A 153 -7.28 8.46 -69.72
C SER A 153 -7.86 9.88 -69.80
N ALA A 154 -7.02 10.91 -69.99
CA ALA A 154 -7.50 12.17 -70.52
C ALA A 154 -7.56 12.08 -72.06
N GLY A 155 -8.78 12.05 -72.61
CA GLY A 155 -8.99 12.38 -74.03
C GLY A 155 -8.50 13.81 -74.35
N PRO A 156 -8.47 14.23 -75.62
CA PRO A 156 -7.69 15.39 -76.08
C PRO A 156 -8.06 16.77 -75.53
N ASN A 157 -9.02 16.87 -74.60
CA ASN A 157 -9.47 18.14 -74.00
C ASN A 157 -9.78 17.94 -72.51
N ALA A 158 -8.80 18.18 -71.64
CA ALA A 158 -9.04 18.41 -70.21
C ALA A 158 -8.01 19.44 -69.69
N ASP A 159 -8.50 20.58 -69.19
CA ASP A 159 -7.69 21.64 -68.60
C ASP A 159 -6.95 21.14 -67.34
N ALA A 160 -5.63 21.32 -67.33
CA ALA A 160 -4.70 20.85 -66.31
C ALA A 160 -4.66 21.76 -65.06
N GLY A 161 -5.80 21.96 -64.39
CA GLY A 161 -5.93 22.92 -63.29
C GLY A 161 -6.41 22.41 -61.93
N SER A 162 -7.20 21.34 -61.85
CA SER A 162 -7.74 20.88 -60.56
C SER A 162 -8.37 19.49 -60.64
N LEU A 163 -7.56 18.44 -60.55
CA LEU A 163 -8.08 17.08 -60.35
C LEU A 163 -7.25 16.41 -59.25
N ALA A 164 -7.52 16.80 -58.00
CA ALA A 164 -7.19 15.95 -56.87
C ALA A 164 -8.04 14.68 -56.99
N VAL A 165 -7.42 13.56 -57.37
CA VAL A 165 -8.08 12.26 -57.40
C VAL A 165 -8.48 11.93 -55.97
N VAL A 166 -9.76 12.11 -55.64
CA VAL A 166 -10.30 11.75 -54.33
C VAL A 166 -10.37 10.23 -54.28
N LEU A 167 -9.33 9.59 -53.76
CA LEU A 167 -9.29 8.14 -53.52
C LEU A 167 -10.38 7.79 -52.50
N SER A 168 -11.58 7.44 -52.98
CA SER A 168 -12.70 6.97 -52.16
C SER A 168 -12.97 5.51 -52.50
N ILE A 169 -12.70 4.61 -51.55
CA ILE A 169 -12.86 3.17 -51.73
C ILE A 169 -14.08 2.74 -50.91
N ALA A 170 -15.03 2.03 -51.52
CA ALA A 170 -16.28 1.66 -50.84
C ALA A 170 -16.03 0.63 -49.72
N SER A 171 -15.13 -0.33 -49.92
CA SER A 171 -14.76 -1.32 -48.89
C SER A 171 -13.28 -1.70 -48.94
N VAL A 172 -12.61 -1.73 -47.80
CA VAL A 172 -11.27 -2.29 -47.64
C VAL A 172 -11.33 -3.42 -46.62
N GLU A 173 -10.86 -4.60 -47.00
CA GLU A 173 -10.84 -5.79 -46.15
C GLU A 173 -9.44 -6.41 -46.13
N VAL A 174 -8.91 -6.66 -44.94
CA VAL A 174 -7.74 -7.51 -44.71
C VAL A 174 -8.23 -8.72 -43.92
N LYS A 175 -7.93 -9.92 -44.39
CA LYS A 175 -8.38 -11.18 -43.79
C LYS A 175 -7.19 -12.06 -43.48
N ASN A 176 -7.25 -12.70 -42.31
CA ASN A 176 -6.29 -13.73 -41.89
C ASN A 176 -4.82 -13.30 -42.02
N ALA A 177 -4.51 -12.04 -41.76
CA ALA A 177 -3.13 -11.58 -41.83
C ALA A 177 -2.32 -12.07 -40.61
N ASP A 178 -1.04 -12.35 -40.84
CA ASP A 178 -0.08 -12.82 -39.84
C ASP A 178 1.19 -11.97 -39.92
N ILE A 179 1.47 -11.19 -38.90
CA ILE A 179 2.69 -10.38 -38.82
C ILE A 179 3.57 -10.97 -37.74
N ARG A 180 4.77 -11.38 -38.13
CA ARG A 180 5.80 -11.90 -37.25
C ARG A 180 6.88 -10.85 -37.08
N PHE A 181 7.19 -10.49 -35.85
CA PHE A 181 8.26 -9.58 -35.50
C PHE A 181 9.26 -10.27 -34.56
N ARG A 182 10.47 -10.50 -35.06
CA ARG A 182 11.59 -11.11 -34.34
C ARG A 182 12.55 -10.01 -33.91
N ASP A 183 12.77 -9.88 -32.61
CA ASP A 183 13.68 -8.87 -32.04
C ASP A 183 14.85 -9.57 -31.36
N ALA A 184 16.03 -9.53 -31.99
CA ALA A 184 17.25 -10.13 -31.46
C ALA A 184 17.81 -9.37 -30.26
N GLN A 185 17.61 -8.05 -30.20
CA GLN A 185 18.08 -7.21 -29.10
C GLN A 185 17.40 -7.55 -27.77
N THR A 186 16.08 -7.77 -27.79
CA THR A 186 15.30 -8.13 -26.60
C THR A 186 15.07 -9.64 -26.46
N GLN A 187 15.59 -10.44 -27.39
CA GLN A 187 15.32 -11.88 -27.54
C GLN A 187 13.81 -12.20 -27.56
N ALA A 188 12.99 -11.30 -28.09
CA ALA A 188 11.53 -11.45 -28.09
C ALA A 188 10.99 -11.79 -29.48
N LEU A 189 9.99 -12.66 -29.52
CA LEU A 189 9.20 -12.93 -30.72
C LEU A 189 7.77 -12.46 -30.49
N TRP A 190 7.31 -11.52 -31.31
CA TRP A 190 5.94 -11.06 -31.35
C TRP A 190 5.25 -11.61 -32.58
N ARG A 191 4.00 -12.01 -32.44
CA ARG A 191 3.19 -12.46 -33.58
C ARG A 191 1.76 -11.95 -33.47
N MET A 192 1.34 -11.21 -34.47
CA MET A 192 -0.04 -10.75 -34.64
C MET A 192 -0.73 -11.68 -35.62
N GLN A 193 -1.61 -12.54 -35.10
CA GLN A 193 -2.26 -13.61 -35.85
C GLN A 193 -3.72 -13.28 -36.08
N GLN A 194 -4.29 -13.87 -37.14
CA GLN A 194 -5.70 -13.71 -37.49
C GLN A 194 -6.11 -12.24 -37.57
N LEU A 195 -5.21 -11.38 -38.08
CA LEU A 195 -5.50 -9.97 -38.24
C LEU A 195 -6.55 -9.80 -39.33
N ASN A 196 -7.71 -9.32 -38.89
CA ASN A 196 -8.85 -8.98 -39.71
C ASN A 196 -9.11 -7.48 -39.57
N ILE A 197 -9.03 -6.74 -40.68
CA ILE A 197 -9.34 -5.31 -40.73
C ILE A 197 -10.48 -5.11 -41.72
N SER A 198 -11.47 -4.30 -41.36
CA SER A 198 -12.53 -3.91 -42.28
C SER A 198 -12.77 -2.40 -42.18
N GLY A 199 -12.84 -1.74 -43.34
CA GLY A 199 -13.21 -0.34 -43.47
C GLY A 199 -14.25 -0.16 -44.55
N SER A 200 -15.18 0.77 -44.35
CA SER A 200 -16.20 1.10 -45.36
C SER A 200 -16.22 2.59 -45.63
N ASN A 201 -16.46 2.98 -46.89
CA ASN A 201 -16.37 4.37 -47.36
C ASN A 201 -15.01 5.00 -47.00
N VAL A 202 -13.93 4.24 -47.19
CA VAL A 202 -12.56 4.65 -46.90
C VAL A 202 -12.23 5.88 -47.72
N ASN A 203 -11.93 6.97 -47.04
CA ASN A 203 -11.68 8.26 -47.64
C ASN A 203 -10.57 8.98 -46.83
N PRO A 204 -9.50 9.49 -47.46
CA PRO A 204 -8.43 10.16 -46.74
C PRO A 204 -8.89 11.49 -46.12
N LEU A 205 -9.86 12.18 -46.72
CA LEU A 205 -10.32 13.50 -46.28
C LEU A 205 -11.42 13.46 -45.21
N ARG A 206 -12.14 12.35 -45.05
CA ARG A 206 -13.30 12.22 -44.14
C ARG A 206 -13.17 11.02 -43.23
N ALA A 207 -13.69 11.14 -42.00
CA ALA A 207 -13.68 10.03 -41.05
C ALA A 207 -14.53 8.85 -41.57
N PHE A 208 -13.97 7.64 -41.56
CA PHE A 208 -14.62 6.41 -42.02
C PHE A 208 -14.53 5.31 -40.95
N PRO A 209 -15.56 4.46 -40.79
CA PRO A 209 -15.53 3.38 -39.80
C PRO A 209 -14.44 2.36 -40.13
N LEU A 210 -13.71 1.94 -39.11
CA LEU A 210 -12.69 0.90 -39.15
C LEU A 210 -12.92 -0.08 -37.98
N LYS A 211 -12.85 -1.37 -38.28
CA LYS A 211 -12.80 -2.43 -37.29
C LYS A 211 -11.54 -3.25 -37.49
N ALA A 212 -10.83 -3.56 -36.41
CA ALA A 212 -9.67 -4.43 -36.44
C ALA A 212 -9.78 -5.47 -35.31
N MET A 213 -9.52 -6.73 -35.63
CA MET A 213 -9.52 -7.84 -34.67
C MET A 213 -8.31 -8.72 -34.94
N PHE A 214 -7.55 -9.05 -33.90
CA PHE A 214 -6.37 -9.89 -33.99
C PHE A 214 -5.99 -10.51 -32.64
N THR A 215 -5.23 -11.60 -32.68
CA THR A 215 -4.60 -12.19 -31.48
C THR A 215 -3.12 -11.86 -31.51
N LEU A 216 -2.64 -11.16 -30.48
CA LEU A 216 -1.23 -10.85 -30.29
C LEU A 216 -0.61 -11.88 -29.34
N THR A 217 0.47 -12.50 -29.76
CA THR A 217 1.27 -13.40 -28.91
C THR A 217 2.69 -12.88 -28.75
N LYS A 218 3.28 -13.13 -27.57
CA LYS A 218 4.67 -12.81 -27.26
C LYS A 218 5.36 -14.03 -26.68
N HIS A 219 6.57 -14.29 -27.16
CA HIS A 219 7.54 -15.18 -26.53
C HIS A 219 8.77 -14.37 -26.12
N ASN A 220 9.25 -14.55 -24.89
CA ASN A 220 10.46 -13.92 -24.37
C ASN A 220 11.74 -14.69 -24.77
N ARG A 221 11.69 -15.38 -25.92
CA ARG A 221 12.81 -16.13 -26.52
C ARG A 221 12.53 -16.43 -27.98
N LEU A 222 13.57 -16.43 -28.79
CA LEU A 222 13.48 -16.63 -30.23
C LEU A 222 13.38 -18.10 -30.67
N ASP A 223 13.78 -19.03 -29.81
CA ASP A 223 13.68 -20.49 -30.04
C ASP A 223 12.28 -21.06 -29.76
N ALA A 224 11.35 -20.22 -29.29
CA ALA A 224 10.07 -20.67 -28.76
C ALA A 224 9.24 -21.45 -29.78
N GLU A 225 9.19 -21.00 -31.03
CA GLU A 225 8.44 -21.70 -32.08
C GLU A 225 9.05 -23.05 -32.46
N VAL A 226 10.39 -23.12 -32.53
CA VAL A 226 11.09 -24.36 -32.89
C VAL A 226 10.90 -25.42 -31.82
N LEU A 227 10.80 -24.98 -30.56
CA LEU A 227 10.60 -25.85 -29.39
C LEU A 227 9.12 -25.96 -28.98
N GLU A 228 8.18 -25.49 -29.80
CA GLU A 228 6.73 -25.55 -29.58
C GLU A 228 6.30 -25.03 -28.19
N ARG A 229 6.94 -23.98 -27.71
CA ARG A 229 6.66 -23.38 -26.39
C ARG A 229 5.41 -22.54 -26.44
N ALA A 230 4.62 -22.63 -25.37
CA ALA A 230 3.48 -21.74 -25.17
C ALA A 230 3.95 -20.26 -25.09
N PRO A 231 3.13 -19.32 -25.56
CA PRO A 231 3.43 -17.90 -25.45
C PRO A 231 3.44 -17.43 -24.00
N ASP A 232 4.35 -16.52 -23.69
CA ASP A 232 4.43 -15.83 -22.39
C ASP A 232 3.28 -14.82 -22.22
N LEU A 233 2.73 -14.34 -23.33
CA LEU A 233 1.55 -13.47 -23.35
C LEU A 233 0.71 -13.75 -24.59
N THR A 234 -0.60 -13.87 -24.40
CA THR A 234 -1.59 -13.92 -25.47
C THR A 234 -2.63 -12.84 -25.18
N SER A 235 -2.98 -12.03 -26.18
CA SER A 235 -3.98 -10.98 -26.06
C SER A 235 -4.89 -10.96 -27.27
N ASP A 236 -6.18 -11.22 -27.06
CA ASP A 236 -7.19 -11.00 -28.09
C ASP A 236 -7.59 -9.53 -28.08
N ILE A 237 -7.43 -8.85 -29.21
CA ILE A 237 -7.60 -7.40 -29.33
C ILE A 237 -8.70 -7.12 -30.35
N ASN A 238 -9.67 -6.29 -29.97
CA ASN A 238 -10.71 -5.79 -30.85
C ASN A 238 -10.77 -4.26 -30.75
N LEU A 239 -10.67 -3.61 -31.90
CA LEU A 239 -10.72 -2.16 -32.05
C LEU A 239 -11.87 -1.79 -32.99
N GLU A 240 -12.78 -0.96 -32.51
CA GLU A 240 -13.80 -0.30 -33.32
C GLU A 240 -13.64 1.21 -33.22
N THR A 241 -13.60 1.92 -34.35
CA THR A 241 -13.44 3.38 -34.37
C THR A 241 -13.87 3.97 -35.72
N ARG A 242 -13.87 5.30 -35.84
CA ARG A 242 -13.86 5.99 -37.13
C ARG A 242 -12.51 6.69 -37.31
N VAL A 243 -11.80 6.37 -38.37
CA VAL A 243 -10.47 6.89 -38.64
C VAL A 243 -10.53 8.03 -39.65
N ARG A 244 -9.79 9.10 -39.39
CA ARG A 244 -9.50 10.17 -40.34
C ARG A 244 -7.98 10.32 -40.51
N LEU A 245 -7.53 10.30 -41.76
CA LEU A 245 -6.11 10.27 -42.13
C LEU A 245 -5.72 11.54 -42.88
N GLY A 246 -5.23 12.54 -42.15
CA GLY A 246 -4.62 13.73 -42.77
C GLY A 246 -3.19 13.42 -43.18
N LEU A 247 -2.99 12.68 -44.27
CA LEU A 247 -1.66 12.20 -44.69
C LEU A 247 -0.65 13.33 -44.92
N ALA A 248 -1.09 14.46 -45.49
CA ALA A 248 -0.25 15.64 -45.72
C ALA A 248 0.25 16.27 -44.42
N ASP A 249 -0.63 16.38 -43.42
CA ASP A 249 -0.35 16.97 -42.11
C ASP A 249 0.16 15.92 -41.08
N LYS A 250 0.35 14.67 -41.53
CA LYS A 250 0.67 13.50 -40.69
C LYS A 250 -0.27 13.38 -39.47
N LEU A 251 -1.55 13.64 -39.69
CA LEU A 251 -2.60 13.62 -38.68
C LEU A 251 -3.37 12.28 -38.72
N PHE A 252 -3.49 11.66 -37.56
CA PHE A 252 -4.27 10.44 -37.34
C PHE A 252 -5.31 10.75 -36.27
N ALA A 253 -6.59 10.73 -36.64
CA ALA A 253 -7.68 10.93 -35.70
C ALA A 253 -8.57 9.70 -35.64
N LEU A 254 -8.86 9.24 -34.42
CA LEU A 254 -9.76 8.14 -34.09
C LEU A 254 -10.94 8.71 -33.32
N GLU A 255 -12.13 8.66 -33.90
CA GLU A 255 -13.37 9.12 -33.27
C GLU A 255 -14.15 7.91 -32.74
N ASN A 256 -14.77 8.05 -31.57
CA ASN A 256 -15.53 7.00 -30.90
C ASN A 256 -14.74 5.68 -30.83
N MET A 257 -13.50 5.77 -30.34
CA MET A 257 -12.63 4.62 -30.22
C MET A 257 -13.13 3.70 -29.11
N ALA A 258 -13.23 2.41 -29.41
CA ALA A 258 -13.47 1.36 -28.44
C ALA A 258 -12.46 0.23 -28.69
N LEU A 259 -11.48 0.12 -27.80
CA LEU A 259 -10.47 -0.92 -27.79
C LEU A 259 -10.78 -1.87 -26.63
N THR A 260 -10.99 -3.14 -26.91
CA THR A 260 -11.12 -4.17 -25.88
C THR A 260 -10.04 -5.20 -26.06
N THR A 261 -9.47 -5.63 -24.93
CA THR A 261 -8.40 -6.62 -24.88
C THR A 261 -8.74 -7.69 -23.86
N ARG A 262 -8.38 -8.93 -24.16
CA ARG A 262 -8.43 -10.06 -23.23
C ARG A 262 -7.06 -10.71 -23.20
N THR A 263 -6.32 -10.49 -22.13
CA THR A 263 -4.90 -10.84 -22.05
C THR A 263 -4.66 -11.93 -21.01
N THR A 264 -3.95 -13.00 -21.38
CA THR A 264 -3.44 -14.03 -20.49
C THR A 264 -1.91 -13.98 -20.48
N LYS A 265 -1.31 -14.07 -19.29
CA LYS A 265 0.14 -14.08 -19.10
C LYS A 265 0.58 -15.51 -18.73
N GLY A 266 1.14 -16.22 -19.70
CA GLY A 266 1.46 -17.65 -19.57
C GLY A 266 0.22 -18.54 -19.57
N THR A 267 0.42 -19.82 -19.29
CA THR A 267 -0.61 -20.87 -19.43
C THR A 267 -1.53 -21.03 -18.22
N GLU A 268 -1.14 -20.52 -17.05
CA GLU A 268 -1.84 -20.75 -15.78
C GLU A 268 -2.59 -19.51 -15.26
N SER A 269 -2.36 -18.33 -15.84
CA SER A 269 -3.02 -17.10 -15.39
C SER A 269 -4.47 -17.01 -15.89
N GLU A 270 -5.37 -16.52 -15.05
CA GLU A 270 -6.70 -16.12 -15.52
C GLU A 270 -6.62 -14.92 -16.48
N PRO A 271 -7.49 -14.86 -17.52
CA PRO A 271 -7.51 -13.75 -18.46
C PRO A 271 -7.95 -12.46 -17.79
N GLN A 272 -7.17 -11.41 -18.01
CA GLN A 272 -7.49 -10.04 -17.59
C GLN A 272 -8.16 -9.30 -18.75
N GLN A 273 -9.17 -8.49 -18.43
CA GLN A 273 -9.86 -7.68 -19.43
C GLN A 273 -9.50 -6.21 -19.26
N LEU A 274 -9.25 -5.53 -20.38
CA LEU A 274 -9.06 -4.09 -20.43
C LEU A 274 -9.88 -3.52 -21.59
N SER A 275 -10.64 -2.47 -21.31
CA SER A 275 -11.45 -1.73 -22.27
C SER A 275 -11.06 -0.26 -22.22
N LEU A 276 -10.56 0.27 -23.33
CA LEU A 276 -10.28 1.69 -23.49
C LEU A 276 -11.28 2.29 -24.47
N LYS A 277 -12.07 3.24 -24.00
CA LYS A 277 -12.97 4.06 -24.82
C LYS A 277 -12.44 5.49 -24.87
N ALA A 278 -12.61 6.16 -26.00
CA ALA A 278 -12.33 7.60 -26.11
C ALA A 278 -13.26 8.25 -27.12
N ALA A 279 -13.77 9.45 -26.82
CA ALA A 279 -14.57 10.21 -27.77
C ALA A 279 -13.73 10.62 -28.98
N GLU A 280 -12.49 11.06 -28.74
CA GLU A 280 -11.55 11.45 -29.79
C GLU A 280 -10.11 11.18 -29.34
N LEU A 281 -9.31 10.52 -30.18
CA LEU A 281 -7.86 10.46 -30.07
C LEU A 281 -7.27 11.10 -31.32
N VAL A 282 -6.44 12.13 -31.16
CA VAL A 282 -5.77 12.82 -32.26
C VAL A 282 -4.28 12.76 -32.05
N ALA A 283 -3.57 12.13 -32.99
CA ALA A 283 -2.13 12.06 -32.99
C ALA A 283 -1.60 12.84 -34.22
N ARG A 284 -0.86 13.92 -33.95
CA ARG A 284 -0.24 14.76 -34.97
C ARG A 284 1.24 14.44 -35.01
N MET A 285 1.64 13.53 -35.89
CA MET A 285 3.03 13.04 -35.92
C MET A 285 4.00 14.13 -36.37
N GLY A 286 3.56 15.08 -37.20
CA GLY A 286 4.39 16.22 -37.61
C GLY A 286 4.67 17.21 -36.49
N GLU A 287 3.70 17.43 -35.59
CA GLU A 287 3.81 18.30 -34.41
C GLU A 287 4.27 17.53 -33.16
N GLN A 288 4.41 16.20 -33.25
CA GLN A 288 4.68 15.30 -32.12
C GLN A 288 3.71 15.45 -30.95
N GLN A 289 2.43 15.67 -31.25
CA GLN A 289 1.38 15.85 -30.27
C GLN A 289 0.39 14.68 -30.25
N LEU A 290 -0.09 14.34 -29.06
CA LEU A 290 -1.16 13.37 -28.85
C LEU A 290 -2.20 13.96 -27.89
N THR A 291 -3.45 13.93 -28.32
CA THR A 291 -4.60 14.34 -27.51
C THR A 291 -5.60 13.18 -27.40
N ILE A 292 -6.13 12.94 -26.21
CA ILE A 292 -7.24 12.03 -25.94
C ILE A 292 -8.32 12.82 -25.20
N LYS A 293 -9.52 12.88 -25.74
CA LYS A 293 -10.70 13.50 -25.12
C LYS A 293 -11.65 12.43 -24.61
N GLU A 294 -12.14 12.62 -23.38
CA GLU A 294 -13.10 11.74 -22.71
C GLU A 294 -12.67 10.27 -22.78
N GLY A 295 -11.41 10.02 -22.38
CA GLY A 295 -10.87 8.67 -22.23
C GLY A 295 -11.52 7.97 -21.03
N LEU A 296 -11.87 6.69 -21.20
CA LEU A 296 -12.35 5.81 -20.14
C LEU A 296 -11.64 4.47 -20.27
N LEU A 297 -10.74 4.19 -19.32
CA LEU A 297 -10.02 2.94 -19.19
C LEU A 297 -10.67 2.08 -18.10
N GLU A 298 -11.30 0.98 -18.49
CA GLU A 298 -11.92 0.01 -17.58
C GLU A 298 -11.07 -1.25 -17.55
N THR A 299 -10.81 -1.80 -16.37
CA THR A 299 -10.01 -3.02 -16.19
C THR A 299 -10.72 -3.99 -15.25
N GLY A 300 -10.59 -5.28 -15.55
CA GLY A 300 -10.95 -6.39 -14.68
C GLY A 300 -9.69 -7.17 -14.37
N LEU A 301 -8.90 -6.67 -13.41
CA LEU A 301 -7.64 -7.27 -13.00
C LEU A 301 -7.91 -8.48 -12.11
N ARG A 302 -7.06 -9.51 -12.19
CA ARG A 302 -7.16 -10.71 -11.37
C ARG A 302 -5.78 -11.09 -10.85
N ASN A 303 -5.71 -11.46 -9.58
CA ASN A 303 -4.53 -12.00 -8.93
C ASN A 303 -4.95 -13.25 -8.15
N ALA A 304 -4.39 -14.41 -8.52
CA ALA A 304 -4.80 -15.71 -7.98
C ALA A 304 -4.37 -15.91 -6.52
N ASP A 305 -3.31 -15.23 -6.08
CA ASP A 305 -2.73 -15.48 -4.76
C ASP A 305 -3.52 -14.77 -3.65
N ASN A 306 -3.94 -13.52 -3.90
CA ASN A 306 -4.39 -12.63 -2.82
C ASN A 306 -5.78 -12.00 -3.02
N TRP A 307 -6.43 -12.15 -4.19
CA TRP A 307 -7.70 -11.46 -4.48
C TRP A 307 -8.87 -12.43 -4.64
N GLN A 308 -10.00 -12.12 -4.00
CA GLN A 308 -11.26 -12.81 -4.27
C GLN A 308 -11.91 -12.21 -5.53
N GLY A 309 -11.76 -12.89 -6.66
CA GLY A 309 -12.41 -12.50 -7.92
C GLY A 309 -11.68 -11.38 -8.67
N SER A 310 -12.43 -10.67 -9.51
CA SER A 310 -11.87 -9.61 -10.37
C SER A 310 -11.94 -8.25 -9.69
N LEU A 311 -10.82 -7.55 -9.63
CA LEU A 311 -10.72 -6.15 -9.25
C LEU A 311 -11.13 -5.28 -10.44
N ALA A 312 -12.34 -4.71 -10.35
CA ALA A 312 -12.84 -3.77 -11.34
C ALA A 312 -12.35 -2.35 -11.04
N LEU A 313 -11.61 -1.75 -11.96
CA LEU A 313 -11.16 -0.35 -11.87
C LEU A 313 -11.60 0.40 -13.12
N ALA A 314 -12.03 1.65 -12.97
CA ALA A 314 -12.30 2.54 -14.08
C ALA A 314 -11.56 3.87 -13.90
N LEU A 315 -10.83 4.30 -14.91
CA LEU A 315 -10.11 5.58 -14.96
C LEU A 315 -10.68 6.40 -16.11
N ALA A 316 -11.43 7.45 -15.78
CA ALA A 316 -11.77 8.50 -16.73
C ALA A 316 -10.64 9.56 -16.77
N PHE A 317 -10.29 10.06 -17.96
CA PHE A 317 -9.22 11.02 -18.13
C PHE A 317 -9.30 11.77 -19.47
N GLY A 318 -8.77 12.98 -19.51
CA GLY A 318 -8.31 13.65 -20.73
C GLY A 318 -6.79 13.68 -20.78
N LEU A 319 -6.17 13.49 -21.95
CA LEU A 319 -4.72 13.58 -22.13
C LEU A 319 -4.41 14.61 -23.20
N GLU A 320 -3.47 15.50 -22.92
CA GLU A 320 -2.80 16.35 -23.90
C GLU A 320 -1.30 16.18 -23.72
N SER A 321 -0.58 15.78 -24.76
CA SER A 321 0.88 15.65 -24.69
C SER A 321 1.56 16.25 -25.90
N ASP A 322 2.70 16.87 -25.65
CA ASP A 322 3.59 17.45 -26.64
C ASP A 322 4.98 16.86 -26.40
N TRP A 323 5.38 15.95 -27.29
CA TRP A 323 6.63 15.22 -27.11
C TRP A 323 7.86 16.03 -27.51
N GLN A 324 7.67 17.09 -28.30
CA GLN A 324 8.75 18.02 -28.63
C GLN A 324 9.04 18.94 -27.44
N ALA A 325 8.00 19.44 -26.78
CA ALA A 325 8.11 20.20 -25.53
C ALA A 325 8.39 19.32 -24.30
N GLN A 326 8.31 17.99 -24.44
CA GLN A 326 8.38 17.01 -23.37
C GLN A 326 7.37 17.27 -22.23
N THR A 327 6.14 17.66 -22.57
CA THR A 327 5.08 17.91 -21.60
C THR A 327 3.89 16.99 -21.81
N ALA A 328 3.16 16.70 -20.74
CA ALA A 328 1.83 16.10 -20.80
C ALA A 328 0.92 16.66 -19.72
N GLN A 329 -0.38 16.68 -19.96
CA GLN A 329 -1.40 17.05 -19.02
C GLN A 329 -2.46 15.97 -19.00
N LEU A 330 -2.69 15.41 -17.82
CA LEU A 330 -3.81 14.55 -17.51
C LEU A 330 -4.89 15.39 -16.81
N LYS A 331 -6.00 15.62 -17.50
CA LYS A 331 -7.14 16.41 -17.03
C LYS A 331 -8.28 15.48 -16.63
N ASP A 332 -9.16 16.00 -15.77
CA ASP A 332 -10.40 15.31 -15.37
C ASP A 332 -10.16 13.86 -14.95
N LEU A 333 -9.05 13.61 -14.24
CA LEU A 333 -8.72 12.28 -13.74
C LEU A 333 -9.80 11.86 -12.75
N GLN A 334 -10.42 10.71 -12.99
CA GLN A 334 -11.34 10.10 -12.05
C GLN A 334 -11.14 8.58 -12.04
N LEU A 335 -10.47 8.09 -11.01
CA LEU A 335 -10.30 6.67 -10.73
C LEU A 335 -11.43 6.21 -9.79
N THR A 336 -12.14 5.16 -10.17
CA THR A 336 -13.15 4.50 -9.35
C THR A 336 -12.90 3.00 -9.24
N GLY A 337 -13.35 2.41 -8.13
CA GLY A 337 -13.18 0.99 -7.85
C GLY A 337 -14.13 0.47 -6.77
N PRO A 338 -13.96 -0.78 -6.31
CA PRO A 338 -14.72 -1.33 -5.20
C PRO A 338 -14.41 -0.61 -3.88
N ASP A 339 -15.18 -0.96 -2.83
CA ASP A 339 -14.99 -0.46 -1.45
C ASP A 339 -15.00 1.07 -1.32
N GLY A 340 -15.77 1.72 -2.21
CA GLY A 340 -15.95 3.17 -2.21
C GLY A 340 -14.83 3.97 -2.87
N LEU A 341 -13.80 3.34 -3.45
CA LEU A 341 -12.67 4.05 -4.05
C LEU A 341 -13.16 5.04 -5.11
N LYS A 342 -12.90 6.32 -4.87
CA LYS A 342 -13.12 7.41 -5.82
C LYS A 342 -12.03 8.46 -5.62
N VAL A 343 -11.07 8.49 -6.55
CA VAL A 343 -9.98 9.46 -6.57
C VAL A 343 -10.17 10.37 -7.78
N SER A 344 -10.10 11.67 -7.58
CA SER A 344 -10.21 12.68 -8.63
C SER A 344 -9.05 13.65 -8.62
N GLY A 345 -8.68 14.21 -9.77
CA GLY A 345 -7.57 15.15 -9.83
C GLY A 345 -7.15 15.58 -11.24
N HIS A 346 -5.96 16.15 -11.31
CA HIS A 346 -5.27 16.46 -12.55
C HIS A 346 -3.77 16.37 -12.32
N LEU A 347 -2.99 16.11 -13.37
CA LEU A 347 -1.53 16.05 -13.33
C LEU A 347 -0.94 16.78 -14.54
N ASN A 348 0.07 17.60 -14.31
CA ASN A 348 0.95 18.16 -15.32
C ASN A 348 2.28 17.44 -15.21
N ILE A 349 2.83 17.01 -16.34
CA ILE A 349 4.07 16.25 -16.45
C ILE A 349 5.03 17.03 -17.33
N GLU A 350 6.26 17.18 -16.87
CA GLU A 350 7.39 17.77 -17.60
C GLU A 350 8.49 16.72 -17.75
N GLN A 351 9.39 16.92 -18.73
CA GLN A 351 10.50 15.99 -19.02
C GLN A 351 10.01 14.56 -19.30
N LEU A 352 8.87 14.43 -19.99
CA LEU A 352 8.07 13.21 -20.17
C LEU A 352 8.86 11.94 -20.54
N ARG A 353 9.96 12.06 -21.29
CA ARG A 353 10.73 10.91 -21.81
C ARG A 353 11.99 10.57 -21.01
N ASP A 354 12.66 11.58 -20.46
CA ASP A 354 14.01 11.42 -19.91
C ASP A 354 13.99 11.29 -18.38
N ALA A 355 13.35 12.23 -17.69
CA ALA A 355 13.29 12.28 -16.23
C ALA A 355 11.95 12.89 -15.78
N PRO A 356 10.83 12.16 -15.93
CA PRO A 356 9.49 12.71 -15.79
C PRO A 356 9.28 13.27 -14.39
N ARG A 357 8.81 14.52 -14.34
CA ARG A 357 8.38 15.19 -13.11
C ARG A 357 6.91 15.53 -13.24
N TYR A 358 6.14 15.28 -12.20
CA TYR A 358 4.72 15.57 -12.19
C TYR A 358 4.32 16.51 -11.07
N ARG A 359 3.30 17.33 -11.31
CA ARG A 359 2.63 18.19 -10.34
C ARG A 359 1.14 18.25 -10.58
N GLY A 360 0.32 18.35 -9.55
CA GLY A 360 -1.12 18.44 -9.71
C GLY A 360 -1.88 18.49 -8.39
N GLN A 361 -3.15 18.07 -8.45
CA GLN A 361 -4.02 17.96 -7.27
C GLN A 361 -4.68 16.59 -7.29
N LEU A 362 -4.75 15.94 -6.13
CA LEU A 362 -5.53 14.72 -5.90
C LEU A 362 -6.49 14.88 -4.74
N THR A 363 -7.67 14.29 -4.91
CA THR A 363 -8.68 14.14 -3.86
C THR A 363 -9.21 12.72 -3.89
N ALA A 364 -9.05 11.98 -2.80
CA ALA A 364 -9.74 10.73 -2.55
C ALA A 364 -10.97 11.01 -1.69
N ALA A 365 -12.16 10.69 -2.21
CA ALA A 365 -13.39 10.70 -1.41
C ALA A 365 -13.35 9.56 -0.37
N PRO A 366 -14.11 9.66 0.73
CA PRO A 366 -14.24 8.62 1.76
C PRO A 366 -14.37 7.20 1.18
N PHE A 367 -13.46 6.31 1.58
CA PHE A 367 -13.45 4.90 1.19
C PHE A 367 -12.92 4.00 2.31
N THR A 368 -13.22 2.71 2.22
CA THR A 368 -12.73 1.71 3.18
C THR A 368 -11.37 1.18 2.72
N LEU A 369 -10.30 1.49 3.45
CA LEU A 369 -8.92 1.14 3.08
C LEU A 369 -8.58 -0.32 3.39
N ARG A 370 -9.20 -0.93 4.41
CA ARG A 370 -8.86 -2.28 4.87
C ARG A 370 -8.91 -3.38 3.77
N PRO A 371 -9.95 -3.46 2.90
CA PRO A 371 -9.95 -4.40 1.77
C PRO A 371 -8.79 -4.18 0.78
N TRP A 372 -8.33 -2.94 0.61
CA TRP A 372 -7.18 -2.63 -0.25
C TRP A 372 -5.86 -3.12 0.35
N LEU A 373 -5.67 -2.96 1.66
CA LEU A 373 -4.51 -3.51 2.37
C LEU A 373 -4.48 -5.04 2.28
N ALA A 374 -5.63 -5.71 2.46
CA ALA A 374 -5.73 -7.15 2.30
C ALA A 374 -5.37 -7.60 0.86
N ARG A 375 -5.80 -6.85 -0.16
CA ARG A 375 -5.42 -7.09 -1.57
C ARG A 375 -3.92 -6.90 -1.82
N ALA A 376 -3.27 -6.02 -1.06
CA ALA A 376 -1.81 -5.83 -1.10
C ALA A 376 -1.04 -6.88 -0.28
N GLY A 377 -1.73 -7.84 0.35
CA GLY A 377 -1.11 -8.85 1.21
C GLY A 377 -0.86 -8.41 2.65
N VAL A 378 -1.38 -7.24 3.05
CA VAL A 378 -1.27 -6.71 4.41
C VAL A 378 -2.51 -7.10 5.22
N THR A 379 -2.34 -7.99 6.19
CA THR A 379 -3.40 -8.41 7.11
C THR A 379 -3.32 -7.63 8.41
N LEU A 380 -4.34 -6.82 8.71
CA LEU A 380 -4.45 -6.08 9.96
C LEU A 380 -5.46 -6.76 10.91
N THR A 381 -4.98 -7.07 12.11
CA THR A 381 -5.80 -7.54 13.22
C THR A 381 -6.05 -6.35 14.15
N THR A 382 -7.28 -5.85 14.14
CA THR A 382 -7.70 -4.64 14.87
C THR A 382 -8.75 -4.97 15.92
N ALA A 383 -9.05 -4.03 16.83
CA ALA A 383 -9.99 -4.23 17.92
C ALA A 383 -11.44 -4.37 17.42
N GLY A 384 -11.75 -3.74 16.28
CA GLY A 384 -13.03 -3.84 15.61
C GLY A 384 -12.91 -3.79 14.09
N GLU A 385 -14.02 -4.13 13.40
CA GLU A 385 -14.08 -4.13 11.93
C GLU A 385 -14.11 -2.73 11.31
N ALA A 386 -14.44 -1.70 12.10
CA ALA A 386 -14.55 -0.30 11.67
C ALA A 386 -13.20 0.44 11.57
N ALA A 387 -12.08 -0.20 11.88
CA ALA A 387 -10.76 0.39 11.71
C ALA A 387 -10.42 0.55 10.21
N LEU A 388 -9.92 1.73 9.83
CA LEU A 388 -9.57 2.11 8.45
C LEU A 388 -10.76 1.99 7.49
N SER A 389 -11.95 2.34 7.97
CA SER A 389 -13.20 2.25 7.21
C SER A 389 -13.62 3.56 6.56
N ASP A 390 -13.16 4.69 7.10
CA ASP A 390 -13.39 6.02 6.57
C ASP A 390 -12.04 6.73 6.32
N VAL A 391 -11.47 6.52 5.13
CA VAL A 391 -10.23 7.19 4.71
C VAL A 391 -10.55 8.16 3.59
N ALA A 392 -10.18 9.42 3.77
CA ALA A 392 -10.30 10.46 2.75
C ALA A 392 -9.04 11.30 2.70
N MET A 393 -8.72 11.84 1.53
CA MET A 393 -7.50 12.62 1.36
C MET A 393 -7.73 13.76 0.37
N THR A 394 -7.15 14.92 0.61
CA THR A 394 -6.96 15.96 -0.40
C THR A 394 -5.58 16.57 -0.26
N SER A 395 -4.84 16.65 -1.36
CA SER A 395 -3.50 17.23 -1.36
C SER A 395 -3.10 17.59 -2.79
N PRO A 396 -2.37 18.70 -2.99
CA PRO A 396 -1.46 18.80 -4.12
C PRO A 396 -0.54 17.58 -4.18
N ILE A 397 -0.14 17.19 -5.37
CA ILE A 397 0.79 16.09 -5.57
C ILE A 397 1.96 16.61 -6.39
N GLU A 398 3.18 16.26 -5.99
CA GLU A 398 4.35 16.43 -6.83
C GLU A 398 5.32 15.27 -6.68
N GLY A 399 6.18 15.05 -7.67
CA GLY A 399 7.12 13.94 -7.62
C GLY A 399 7.76 13.63 -8.97
N ASP A 400 8.46 12.49 -9.00
CA ASP A 400 9.16 11.95 -10.15
C ASP A 400 9.10 10.41 -10.13
N ALA A 401 9.98 9.75 -10.89
CA ALA A 401 10.01 8.29 -10.96
C ALA A 401 10.47 7.58 -9.67
N GLU A 402 11.05 8.31 -8.71
CA GLU A 402 11.64 7.76 -7.49
C GLU A 402 10.91 8.22 -6.22
N GLN A 403 10.37 9.44 -6.20
CA GLN A 403 9.77 10.06 -5.02
C GLN A 403 8.41 10.69 -5.29
N LEU A 404 7.58 10.69 -4.25
CA LEU A 404 6.26 11.31 -4.19
C LEU A 404 6.20 12.27 -2.99
N SER A 405 5.65 13.46 -3.19
CA SER A 405 5.32 14.42 -2.16
C SER A 405 3.86 14.84 -2.24
N LEU A 406 3.25 14.96 -1.06
CA LEU A 406 1.90 15.42 -0.81
C LEU A 406 1.98 16.66 0.10
N PRO A 407 2.36 17.83 -0.44
CA PRO A 407 2.43 19.04 0.36
C PRO A 407 1.02 19.51 0.71
N SER A 408 0.83 20.15 1.87
CA SER A 408 -0.50 20.62 2.31
C SER A 408 -1.56 19.51 2.27
N LEU A 409 -1.17 18.31 2.69
CA LEU A 409 -2.03 17.15 2.87
C LEU A 409 -3.13 17.48 3.89
N SER A 410 -4.36 17.10 3.57
CA SER A 410 -5.46 16.91 4.51
C SER A 410 -5.89 15.46 4.40
N LEU A 411 -5.75 14.71 5.49
CA LEU A 411 -5.99 13.27 5.56
C LEU A 411 -6.98 12.99 6.68
N VAL A 412 -8.07 12.32 6.37
CA VAL A 412 -9.01 11.77 7.35
C VAL A 412 -8.75 10.28 7.45
N VAL A 413 -8.60 9.77 8.67
CA VAL A 413 -8.51 8.34 8.98
C VAL A 413 -9.46 8.06 10.12
N ASP A 414 -10.59 7.44 9.79
CA ASP A 414 -11.70 7.21 10.71
C ASP A 414 -12.16 8.53 11.39
N ASP A 415 -12.01 8.65 12.71
CA ASP A 415 -12.41 9.84 13.47
C ASP A 415 -11.27 10.87 13.61
N SER A 416 -10.12 10.62 12.98
CA SER A 416 -8.92 11.46 13.05
C SER A 416 -8.75 12.30 11.79
N THR A 417 -8.43 13.57 11.95
CA THR A 417 -8.04 14.48 10.87
C THR A 417 -6.60 14.94 11.05
N PHE A 418 -5.78 14.75 10.01
CA PHE A 418 -4.40 15.20 9.94
C PHE A 418 -4.23 16.24 8.83
N THR A 419 -3.35 17.21 9.07
CA THR A 419 -2.89 18.19 8.09
C THR A 419 -1.39 18.32 8.11
N GLY A 420 -0.76 18.61 6.98
CA GLY A 420 0.69 18.84 6.93
C GLY A 420 1.30 18.42 5.60
N GLU A 421 2.42 17.69 5.64
CA GLU A 421 3.08 17.19 4.44
C GLU A 421 3.60 15.76 4.62
N LEU A 422 3.67 15.04 3.51
CA LEU A 422 4.21 13.69 3.45
C LEU A 422 5.06 13.55 2.20
N THR A 423 6.27 13.03 2.37
CA THR A 423 7.16 12.65 1.27
C THR A 423 7.55 11.19 1.41
N ALA A 424 7.47 10.42 0.35
CA ALA A 424 7.83 9.01 0.34
C ALA A 424 8.62 8.64 -0.92
N ALA A 425 9.60 7.76 -0.78
CA ALA A 425 10.19 7.09 -1.93
C ALA A 425 9.23 6.00 -2.42
N LEU A 426 9.03 5.91 -3.74
CA LEU A 426 8.09 4.95 -4.35
C LEU A 426 8.51 3.48 -4.15
N ASN A 427 9.79 3.24 -3.83
CA ASN A 427 10.32 1.93 -3.46
C ASN A 427 10.13 1.57 -1.97
N GLY A 428 9.60 2.50 -1.15
CA GLY A 428 9.41 2.32 0.29
C GLY A 428 10.66 2.53 1.16
N SER A 429 11.80 2.97 0.60
CA SER A 429 13.05 3.13 1.37
C SER A 429 13.14 4.43 2.15
N ARG A 430 12.22 5.38 1.94
CA ARG A 430 12.18 6.65 2.67
C ARG A 430 10.74 7.05 2.94
N LEU A 431 10.48 7.49 4.17
CA LEU A 431 9.24 8.14 4.59
C LEU A 431 9.60 9.36 5.43
N ALA A 432 9.12 10.53 5.00
CA ALA A 432 9.21 11.75 5.75
C ALA A 432 7.80 12.36 5.93
N PHE A 433 7.48 12.84 7.12
CA PHE A 433 6.20 13.49 7.38
C PHE A 433 6.33 14.57 8.46
N ASP A 434 5.57 15.66 8.28
CA ASP A 434 5.30 16.66 9.33
C ASP A 434 3.79 16.82 9.36
N LEU A 435 3.15 16.28 10.40
CA LEU A 435 1.69 16.20 10.51
C LEU A 435 1.19 16.77 11.83
N ALA A 436 0.14 17.58 11.75
CA ALA A 436 -0.66 18.03 12.88
C ALA A 436 -2.07 17.44 12.79
N GLY A 437 -2.64 16.96 13.89
CA GLY A 437 -4.00 16.39 13.90
C GLY A 437 -4.78 16.64 15.18
N ASP A 438 -6.05 16.24 15.20
CA ASP A 438 -6.95 16.37 16.35
C ASP A 438 -6.75 15.22 17.35
N GLN A 439 -7.11 14.01 16.98
CA GLN A 439 -7.03 12.83 17.84
C GLN A 439 -6.35 11.68 17.09
N LEU A 440 -5.52 10.91 17.78
CA LEU A 440 -5.02 9.62 17.31
C LEU A 440 -5.32 8.55 18.35
N ASP A 441 -6.28 7.68 18.06
CA ASP A 441 -6.58 6.52 18.90
C ASP A 441 -5.90 5.27 18.30
N LEU A 442 -4.77 4.88 18.89
CA LEU A 442 -4.02 3.70 18.45
C LEU A 442 -4.67 2.39 18.89
N ASP A 443 -5.47 2.40 19.96
CA ASP A 443 -6.12 1.19 20.49
C ASP A 443 -7.13 0.61 19.50
N ARG A 444 -7.75 1.48 18.68
CA ARG A 444 -8.61 1.06 17.55
C ARG A 444 -7.89 0.15 16.55
N TYR A 445 -6.58 0.33 16.39
CA TYR A 445 -5.77 -0.39 15.39
C TYR A 445 -5.01 -1.58 15.99
N LEU A 446 -5.03 -1.75 17.32
CA LEU A 446 -4.42 -2.91 18.00
C LEU A 446 -5.38 -4.11 18.03
N PRO A 447 -4.89 -5.36 18.13
CA PRO A 447 -5.74 -6.54 18.27
C PRO A 447 -6.61 -6.48 19.54
N GLY A 448 -7.93 -6.70 19.42
CA GLY A 448 -8.83 -6.72 20.58
C GLY A 448 -8.74 -8.00 21.42
N GLU A 449 -9.09 -7.92 22.71
CA GLU A 449 -9.06 -9.05 23.66
C GLU A 449 -9.88 -10.27 23.21
N ALA A 450 -11.02 -10.07 22.55
CA ALA A 450 -11.88 -11.16 22.09
C ALA A 450 -11.19 -12.00 21.01
N THR A 451 -10.41 -11.36 20.14
CA THR A 451 -9.60 -11.99 19.10
C THR A 451 -8.43 -12.76 19.73
N ALA A 452 -7.81 -12.20 20.78
CA ALA A 452 -6.75 -12.87 21.55
C ALA A 452 -7.27 -14.11 22.34
N LYS A 453 -8.47 -14.01 22.95
CA LYS A 453 -9.12 -15.10 23.70
C LYS A 453 -9.68 -16.22 22.81
N GLN A 454 -10.05 -15.92 21.55
CA GLN A 454 -10.45 -16.95 20.57
C GLN A 454 -9.23 -17.68 19.97
N ALA A 455 -8.13 -16.98 19.72
CA ALA A 455 -6.86 -17.59 19.32
C ALA A 455 -6.29 -18.54 20.40
N SER A 456 -6.56 -18.27 21.68
CA SER A 456 -6.07 -19.09 22.81
C SER A 456 -6.89 -20.36 23.09
N ARG A 457 -8.06 -20.56 22.47
CA ARG A 457 -9.02 -21.64 22.79
C ARG A 457 -9.05 -22.83 21.80
N GLY A 458 -8.05 -23.02 20.93
CA GLY A 458 -8.04 -24.09 19.92
C GLY A 458 -6.77 -24.95 19.84
N LEU A 459 -6.89 -26.14 19.23
CA LEU A 459 -5.80 -27.09 18.91
C LEU A 459 -4.71 -26.53 17.94
N LEU A 460 -4.84 -25.28 17.51
CA LEU A 460 -3.99 -24.58 16.53
C LEU A 460 -3.02 -23.59 17.17
N ARG A 461 -2.67 -23.79 18.45
CA ARG A 461 -1.74 -22.95 19.21
C ARG A 461 -0.33 -22.85 18.58
N LYS A 462 0.07 -23.80 17.72
CA LYS A 462 1.36 -23.80 17.01
C LYS A 462 1.36 -23.13 15.65
N ALA A 463 0.20 -22.94 15.00
CA ALA A 463 0.13 -22.33 13.68
C ALA A 463 -0.10 -20.80 13.74
N PHE A 464 -0.78 -20.32 14.80
CA PHE A 464 -1.05 -18.88 14.97
C PHE A 464 -0.05 -18.14 15.87
N ALA A 465 0.68 -18.83 16.74
CA ALA A 465 1.60 -18.19 17.69
C ALA A 465 2.98 -17.85 17.09
N GLN A 466 3.30 -18.33 15.88
CA GLN A 466 4.66 -18.26 15.35
C GLN A 466 4.88 -17.11 14.33
N GLU A 467 3.82 -16.45 13.84
CA GLU A 467 3.94 -15.34 12.87
C GLU A 467 3.20 -14.04 13.27
N ASN A 468 2.19 -14.06 14.15
CA ASN A 468 1.30 -12.90 14.35
C ASN A 468 1.54 -12.04 15.60
N ASN A 469 2.63 -12.25 16.35
CA ASN A 469 2.91 -11.52 17.61
C ASN A 469 4.10 -10.56 17.53
N THR A 470 4.66 -10.34 16.35
CA THR A 470 5.72 -9.35 16.16
C THR A 470 5.16 -7.93 16.23
N LEU A 471 5.76 -7.06 17.04
CA LEU A 471 5.28 -5.69 17.27
C LEU A 471 5.53 -4.77 16.06
N VAL A 472 6.72 -4.87 15.45
CA VAL A 472 7.10 -4.06 14.28
C VAL A 472 7.76 -4.92 13.20
N PRO A 473 7.59 -4.60 11.91
CA PRO A 473 8.25 -5.35 10.84
C PRO A 473 9.75 -4.99 10.79
N GLN A 474 10.62 -5.86 11.30
CA GLN A 474 12.07 -5.61 11.33
C GLN A 474 12.64 -5.36 9.93
N SER A 475 12.18 -6.10 8.92
CA SER A 475 12.65 -5.93 7.53
C SER A 475 12.34 -4.54 6.97
N LEU A 476 11.19 -3.97 7.33
CA LEU A 476 10.84 -2.60 6.98
C LEU A 476 11.78 -1.61 7.67
N LEU A 477 11.96 -1.74 8.99
CA LEU A 477 12.82 -0.83 9.76
C LEU A 477 14.29 -0.88 9.29
N SER A 478 14.81 -2.05 8.93
CA SER A 478 16.21 -2.21 8.51
C SER A 478 16.59 -1.40 7.25
N GLY A 479 15.64 -1.17 6.33
CA GLY A 479 15.89 -0.47 5.06
C GLY A 479 15.18 0.88 4.93
N LEU A 480 14.41 1.30 5.94
CA LEU A 480 13.65 2.54 5.92
C LEU A 480 14.48 3.69 6.48
N ALA A 481 14.59 4.77 5.72
CA ALA A 481 14.93 6.09 6.24
C ALA A 481 13.65 6.80 6.69
N LEU A 482 13.57 7.18 7.97
CA LEU A 482 12.40 7.76 8.61
C LEU A 482 12.72 9.16 9.16
N GLU A 483 11.94 10.15 8.78
CA GLU A 483 11.96 11.50 9.37
C GLU A 483 10.52 11.95 9.65
N GLY A 484 10.10 11.91 10.91
CA GLY A 484 8.71 12.12 11.27
C GLY A 484 8.53 13.13 12.39
N ASP A 485 7.73 14.15 12.17
CA ASP A 485 7.23 15.06 13.19
C ASP A 485 5.70 14.92 13.24
N LEU A 486 5.15 14.54 14.41
CA LEU A 486 3.70 14.39 14.62
C LEU A 486 3.28 15.16 15.87
N SER A 487 2.29 16.04 15.71
CA SER A 487 1.62 16.72 16.82
C SER A 487 0.13 16.45 16.76
N VAL A 488 -0.48 15.98 17.85
CA VAL A 488 -1.95 15.83 17.91
C VAL A 488 -2.51 16.47 19.18
N ASP A 489 -3.78 16.86 19.20
CA ASP A 489 -4.41 17.38 20.43
C ASP A 489 -4.58 16.27 21.47
N THR A 490 -4.86 15.03 21.04
CA THR A 490 -5.02 13.86 21.91
C THR A 490 -4.48 12.58 21.29
N LEU A 491 -3.69 11.81 22.02
CA LEU A 491 -3.30 10.44 21.67
C LEU A 491 -3.86 9.48 22.71
N ILE A 492 -4.46 8.38 22.26
CA ILE A 492 -4.92 7.27 23.10
C ILE A 492 -4.09 6.04 22.71
N PHE A 493 -3.42 5.45 23.69
CA PHE A 493 -2.63 4.24 23.49
C PHE A 493 -2.54 3.41 24.77
N ALA A 494 -2.84 2.12 24.67
CA ALA A 494 -2.92 1.16 25.76
C ALA A 494 -3.82 1.62 26.92
N GLY A 495 -4.96 2.25 26.60
CA GLY A 495 -5.90 2.83 27.57
C GLY A 495 -5.43 4.14 28.21
N LEU A 496 -4.23 4.61 27.89
CA LEU A 496 -3.66 5.85 28.41
C LEU A 496 -3.95 7.03 27.48
N THR A 497 -4.27 8.17 28.07
CA THR A 497 -4.54 9.42 27.34
C THR A 497 -3.37 10.40 27.49
N PHE A 498 -2.82 10.80 26.35
CA PHE A 498 -1.74 11.77 26.21
C PHE A 498 -2.31 13.06 25.61
N ASN A 499 -2.12 14.20 26.29
CA ASN A 499 -2.69 15.49 25.90
C ASN A 499 -1.64 16.36 25.21
N ASN A 500 -1.97 16.88 24.02
CA ASN A 500 -1.08 17.65 23.15
C ASN A 500 0.29 16.98 22.90
N PRO A 501 0.34 15.66 22.62
CA PRO A 501 1.60 14.98 22.40
C PRO A 501 2.32 15.51 21.15
N ARG A 502 3.65 15.60 21.26
CA ARG A 502 4.56 15.84 20.15
C ARG A 502 5.56 14.71 20.07
N LEU A 503 5.71 14.15 18.88
CA LEU A 503 6.54 12.99 18.58
C LEU A 503 7.51 13.38 17.47
N GLN A 504 8.80 13.13 17.69
CA GLN A 504 9.85 13.34 16.71
C GLN A 504 10.65 12.06 16.51
N LEU A 505 10.66 11.58 15.27
CA LEU A 505 11.29 10.34 14.84
C LEU A 505 12.36 10.63 13.80
N ARG A 506 13.55 10.04 13.98
CA ARG A 506 14.68 10.15 13.03
C ARG A 506 15.37 8.80 12.93
N GLY A 507 15.56 8.28 11.73
CA GLY A 507 16.26 7.01 11.55
C GLY A 507 16.68 6.73 10.12
N ASP A 508 17.75 5.98 9.99
CA ASP A 508 18.27 5.43 8.74
C ASP A 508 19.10 4.17 9.05
N ASP A 509 19.43 3.40 8.00
CA ASP A 509 20.32 2.23 8.09
C ASP A 509 19.99 1.26 9.25
N GLY A 510 18.70 1.09 9.54
CA GLY A 510 18.19 0.21 10.59
C GLY A 510 18.18 0.79 12.00
N VAL A 511 18.71 1.98 12.25
CA VAL A 511 18.70 2.61 13.57
C VAL A 511 17.68 3.75 13.61
N HIS A 512 16.59 3.55 14.36
CA HIS A 512 15.49 4.50 14.48
C HIS A 512 15.45 5.12 15.87
N ARG A 513 15.40 6.44 15.96
CA ARG A 513 15.39 7.18 17.23
C ARG A 513 14.08 7.93 17.42
N LEU A 514 13.54 7.82 18.62
CA LEU A 514 12.61 8.76 19.19
C LEU A 514 13.43 9.92 19.77
N THR A 515 13.58 11.00 19.03
CA THR A 515 14.42 12.14 19.45
C THR A 515 13.72 13.00 20.49
N ALA A 516 12.39 13.07 20.44
CA ALA A 516 11.57 13.70 21.46
C ALA A 516 10.17 13.10 21.45
N PHE A 517 9.67 12.77 22.63
CA PHE A 517 8.25 12.65 22.93
C PHE A 517 7.96 13.61 24.07
N GLU A 518 6.96 14.48 23.92
CA GLU A 518 6.53 15.43 24.94
C GLU A 518 5.00 15.43 25.00
N SER A 519 4.42 15.31 26.19
CA SER A 519 2.97 15.32 26.36
C SER A 519 2.56 15.78 27.75
N GLY A 520 1.40 16.45 27.83
CA GLY A 520 0.66 16.53 29.09
C GLY A 520 0.12 15.14 29.45
N PHE A 521 0.23 14.74 30.71
CA PHE A 521 -0.08 13.37 31.14
C PHE A 521 -0.65 13.40 32.56
N TYR A 522 -1.96 13.12 32.75
CA TYR A 522 -2.65 13.08 34.05
C TYR A 522 -2.28 14.23 35.02
N GLU A 523 -2.50 15.48 34.55
CA GLU A 523 -2.14 16.75 35.22
C GLU A 523 -0.65 17.02 35.47
N GLY A 524 0.23 16.14 35.01
CA GLY A 524 1.67 16.35 34.95
C GLY A 524 2.16 16.36 33.51
N GLU A 525 3.44 16.05 33.36
CA GLU A 525 4.13 16.01 32.08
C GLU A 525 4.85 14.66 31.94
N LEU A 526 4.84 14.14 30.71
CA LEU A 526 5.64 12.99 30.31
C LEU A 526 6.52 13.42 29.14
N SER A 527 7.81 13.12 29.26
CA SER A 527 8.75 13.21 28.15
C SER A 527 9.51 11.90 27.99
N ALA A 528 9.93 11.57 26.78
CA ALA A 528 10.76 10.40 26.54
C ALA A 528 11.66 10.59 25.32
N THR A 529 12.80 9.90 25.35
CA THR A 529 13.63 9.65 24.18
C THR A 529 13.88 8.15 24.06
N GLY A 530 14.25 7.66 22.89
CA GLY A 530 14.49 6.23 22.71
C GLY A 530 15.13 5.87 21.39
N GLN A 531 15.46 4.59 21.24
CA GLN A 531 16.05 4.03 20.04
C GLN A 531 15.56 2.59 19.84
N VAL A 532 15.38 2.22 18.58
CA VAL A 532 15.22 0.84 18.10
C VAL A 532 16.35 0.57 17.12
N ASP A 533 17.19 -0.41 17.43
CA ASP A 533 18.18 -0.95 16.51
C ASP A 533 17.61 -2.19 15.81
N ALA A 534 17.43 -2.08 14.50
CA ALA A 534 16.91 -3.10 13.61
C ALA A 534 17.96 -3.56 12.57
N THR A 535 19.25 -3.30 12.83
CA THR A 535 20.34 -3.75 11.94
C THR A 535 20.46 -5.27 11.92
N ASP A 536 20.22 -5.92 13.06
CA ASP A 536 20.16 -7.38 13.23
C ASP A 536 18.72 -7.90 13.26
N SER A 537 18.58 -9.23 13.17
CA SER A 537 17.26 -9.89 13.25
C SER A 537 16.58 -9.79 14.62
N ILE A 538 17.36 -9.59 15.68
CA ILE A 538 16.86 -9.35 17.04
C ILE A 538 16.90 -7.85 17.27
N LEU A 539 15.73 -7.25 17.47
CA LEU A 539 15.64 -5.81 17.73
C LEU A 539 16.17 -5.47 19.12
N GLU A 540 16.99 -4.43 19.22
CA GLU A 540 17.41 -3.84 20.49
C GLU A 540 16.65 -2.54 20.74
N TRP A 541 16.17 -2.37 21.96
CA TRP A 541 15.34 -1.24 22.36
C TRP A 541 16.02 -0.48 23.49
N ALA A 542 15.97 0.85 23.43
CA ALA A 542 16.36 1.74 24.51
C ALA A 542 15.29 2.81 24.68
N LEU A 543 14.96 3.15 25.93
CA LEU A 543 13.97 4.17 26.27
C LEU A 543 14.40 4.90 27.54
N SER A 544 14.30 6.22 27.52
CA SER A 544 14.62 7.10 28.63
C SER A 544 13.39 7.95 28.96
N PRO A 545 12.45 7.44 29.78
CA PRO A 545 11.26 8.20 30.17
C PRO A 545 11.56 9.19 31.31
N THR A 546 10.85 10.30 31.32
CA THR A 546 10.80 11.26 32.43
C THR A 546 9.35 11.68 32.66
N ILE A 547 8.85 11.40 33.86
CA ILE A 547 7.52 11.77 34.34
C ILE A 547 7.68 12.82 35.42
N ASN A 548 6.93 13.92 35.33
CA ASN A 548 6.96 15.01 36.31
C ASN A 548 5.55 15.32 36.82
N ASN A 549 5.39 15.32 38.15
CA ASN A 549 4.19 15.80 38.85
C ASN A 549 2.85 15.16 38.44
N VAL A 550 2.87 13.89 38.03
CA VAL A 550 1.69 13.17 37.56
C VAL A 550 0.81 12.73 38.71
N GLN A 551 -0.50 12.89 38.59
CA GLN A 551 -1.41 12.31 39.58
C GLN A 551 -1.52 10.79 39.40
N VAL A 552 -1.15 10.04 40.44
CA VAL A 552 -1.16 8.56 40.40
C VAL A 552 -2.57 7.98 40.38
N ALA A 553 -3.51 8.58 41.11
CA ALA A 553 -4.86 8.04 41.22
C ALA A 553 -5.58 7.85 39.87
N PRO A 554 -5.71 8.90 39.03
CA PRO A 554 -6.36 8.74 37.71
C PRO A 554 -5.53 7.88 36.75
N LEU A 555 -4.20 7.80 36.94
CA LEU A 555 -3.34 6.89 36.15
C LEU A 555 -3.62 5.42 36.49
N ILE A 556 -3.67 5.07 37.79
CA ILE A 556 -4.01 3.71 38.24
C ILE A 556 -5.42 3.33 37.79
N GLU A 557 -6.38 4.23 37.92
CA GLU A 557 -7.76 4.01 37.49
C GLU A 557 -7.86 3.75 35.98
N ALA A 558 -7.06 4.44 35.16
CA ALA A 558 -7.06 4.25 33.70
C ALA A 558 -6.49 2.90 33.25
N ILE A 559 -5.51 2.34 33.98
CA ILE A 559 -4.92 1.02 33.67
C ILE A 559 -5.65 -0.13 34.36
N SER A 560 -6.59 0.14 35.27
CA SER A 560 -7.32 -0.88 36.02
C SER A 560 -8.56 -1.34 35.26
N GLU A 561 -8.67 -2.63 34.98
CA GLU A 561 -9.76 -3.22 34.18
C GLU A 561 -11.17 -3.15 34.83
N LYS A 562 -11.29 -2.76 36.12
CA LYS A 562 -12.48 -3.02 36.95
C LYS A 562 -13.18 -1.80 37.58
N GLU A 563 -12.93 -0.57 37.12
CA GLU A 563 -13.44 0.65 37.81
C GLU A 563 -13.07 0.68 39.32
N GLU A 564 -11.98 0.00 39.70
CA GLU A 564 -11.49 0.00 41.08
C GLU A 564 -10.88 1.37 41.39
N ALA A 565 -11.32 2.00 42.47
CA ALA A 565 -10.72 3.25 42.94
C ALA A 565 -9.23 3.03 43.25
N SER A 566 -8.41 4.04 42.94
CA SER A 566 -6.99 3.94 43.23
C SER A 566 -6.73 3.77 44.74
N PRO A 567 -5.90 2.81 45.18
CA PRO A 567 -5.53 2.66 46.59
C PRO A 567 -4.57 3.76 47.08
N LEU A 568 -4.01 4.52 46.13
CA LEU A 568 -2.92 5.45 46.34
C LEU A 568 -3.20 6.76 45.61
N ARG A 569 -2.97 7.88 46.28
CA ARG A 569 -2.91 9.20 45.64
C ARG A 569 -1.58 9.88 45.94
N GLY A 570 -1.23 10.85 45.11
CA GLY A 570 -0.01 11.66 45.24
C GLY A 570 0.48 12.15 43.88
N ARG A 571 1.59 12.89 43.90
CA ARG A 571 2.27 13.44 42.72
C ARG A 571 3.55 12.64 42.40
N PHE A 572 3.51 11.86 41.33
CA PHE A 572 4.55 10.95 40.91
C PHE A 572 5.56 11.60 39.96
N ASN A 573 6.81 11.26 40.19
CA ASN A 573 7.95 11.61 39.36
C ASN A 573 8.74 10.32 39.10
N LEU A 574 9.20 10.13 37.88
CA LEU A 574 9.96 8.97 37.45
C LEU A 574 11.00 9.43 36.44
N ASN A 575 12.24 8.96 36.56
CA ASN A 575 13.22 9.14 35.49
C ASN A 575 14.21 7.98 35.48
N GLY A 576 14.71 7.62 34.31
CA GLY A 576 15.74 6.61 34.17
C GLY A 576 15.92 6.14 32.74
N ASP A 577 16.67 5.07 32.59
CA ASP A 577 17.03 4.47 31.31
C ASP A 577 16.73 2.98 31.37
N VAL A 578 16.00 2.48 30.37
CA VAL A 578 15.69 1.06 30.21
C VAL A 578 16.08 0.58 28.82
N THR A 579 16.49 -0.68 28.75
CA THR A 579 16.87 -1.38 27.53
C THR A 579 16.18 -2.72 27.47
N SER A 580 15.94 -3.23 26.26
CA SER A 580 15.38 -4.57 26.07
C SER A 580 15.75 -5.16 24.71
N GLN A 581 15.46 -6.44 24.52
CA GLN A 581 15.73 -7.16 23.28
C GLN A 581 14.54 -8.02 22.88
N GLY A 582 14.28 -8.11 21.56
CA GLY A 582 13.21 -8.89 20.96
C GLY A 582 12.14 -8.03 20.29
N ASN A 583 11.08 -8.68 19.81
CA ASN A 583 10.03 -8.03 19.02
C ASN A 583 8.63 -8.52 19.40
N THR A 584 8.46 -9.02 20.63
CA THR A 584 7.16 -9.40 21.20
C THR A 584 7.04 -8.80 22.58
N ARG A 585 5.80 -8.60 23.07
CA ARG A 585 5.57 -8.03 24.40
C ARG A 585 6.26 -8.83 25.50
N GLU A 586 6.16 -10.15 25.45
CA GLU A 586 6.75 -11.06 26.45
C GLU A 586 8.28 -11.00 26.42
N ALA A 587 8.89 -10.96 25.23
CA ALA A 587 10.34 -10.83 25.10
C ALA A 587 10.82 -9.47 25.62
N LEU A 588 10.10 -8.39 25.32
CA LEU A 588 10.47 -7.06 25.77
C LEU A 588 10.40 -6.91 27.30
N ILE A 589 9.38 -7.49 27.93
CA ILE A 589 9.26 -7.47 29.39
C ILE A 589 10.32 -8.37 30.05
N GLY A 590 10.50 -9.61 29.54
CA GLY A 590 11.43 -10.57 30.12
C GLY A 590 12.92 -10.23 29.91
N ASN A 591 13.24 -9.39 28.93
CA ASN A 591 14.61 -8.90 28.68
C ASN A 591 14.81 -7.44 29.11
N LEU A 592 13.87 -6.86 29.87
CA LEU A 592 14.00 -5.48 30.32
C LEU A 592 15.15 -5.34 31.32
N ASN A 593 16.02 -4.36 31.11
CA ASN A 593 17.16 -4.06 31.96
C ASN A 593 17.33 -2.55 32.12
N GLY A 594 17.76 -2.05 33.28
CA GLY A 594 17.96 -0.61 33.47
C GLY A 594 17.84 -0.14 34.90
N ALA A 595 17.81 1.17 35.09
CA ALA A 595 17.66 1.79 36.40
C ALA A 595 16.61 2.90 36.34
N LEU A 596 15.70 2.93 37.29
CA LEU A 596 14.65 3.94 37.43
C LEU A 596 14.70 4.58 38.81
N ASN A 597 14.53 5.90 38.88
CA ASN A 597 14.37 6.63 40.13
C ASN A 597 12.92 7.09 40.22
N ALA A 598 12.24 6.73 41.29
CA ALA A 598 10.84 7.06 41.52
C ALA A 598 10.68 7.91 42.77
N ARG A 599 9.80 8.92 42.68
CA ARG A 599 9.39 9.73 43.82
C ARG A 599 7.90 10.01 43.78
N LEU A 600 7.23 9.82 44.90
CA LEU A 600 5.84 10.19 45.08
C LEU A 600 5.71 11.20 46.23
N ASN A 601 5.28 12.42 45.93
CA ASN A 601 5.09 13.49 46.91
C ASN A 601 3.62 13.64 47.31
N GLU A 602 3.39 14.24 48.47
CA GLU A 602 2.04 14.59 48.97
C GLU A 602 1.07 13.41 48.91
N GLY A 603 1.58 12.24 49.27
CA GLY A 603 0.89 10.99 49.05
C GLY A 603 -0.08 10.63 50.16
N ALA A 604 -1.05 9.78 49.83
CA ALA A 604 -1.86 9.12 50.83
C ALA A 604 -2.27 7.72 50.37
N ILE A 605 -2.16 6.77 51.29
CA ILE A 605 -2.77 5.44 51.17
C ILE A 605 -4.21 5.59 51.64
N LEU A 606 -5.16 5.31 50.74
CA LEU A 606 -6.58 5.57 50.99
C LEU A 606 -7.20 4.46 51.84
N ASN A 607 -8.26 4.82 52.58
CA ASN A 607 -9.11 3.87 53.33
C ASN A 607 -8.40 3.06 54.43
N THR A 608 -7.18 3.44 54.82
CA THR A 608 -6.51 2.94 56.04
C THR A 608 -5.59 3.98 56.61
N ASN A 609 -5.49 4.02 57.95
CA ASN A 609 -4.58 4.87 58.68
C ASN A 609 -3.58 4.05 59.52
N ILE A 610 -2.41 3.77 58.94
CA ILE A 610 -1.29 3.05 59.57
C ILE A 610 -0.74 3.86 60.75
N SER A 611 -0.67 5.19 60.63
CA SER A 611 -0.22 6.06 61.72
C SER A 611 -1.11 5.95 62.96
N LYS A 612 -2.44 5.87 62.76
CA LYS A 612 -3.40 5.60 63.83
C LYS A 612 -3.11 4.25 64.49
N GLN A 613 -3.01 3.19 63.71
CA GLN A 613 -2.77 1.83 64.21
C GLN A 613 -1.46 1.74 65.02
N MET A 614 -0.38 2.35 64.52
CA MET A 614 0.90 2.38 65.22
C MET A 614 0.84 3.19 66.52
N CYS A 615 0.17 4.33 66.53
CA CYS A 615 0.02 5.14 67.74
C CYS A 615 -0.90 4.50 68.78
N GLU A 616 -1.95 3.78 68.37
CA GLU A 616 -2.80 2.99 69.27
C GLU A 616 -2.01 1.85 69.92
N LEU A 617 -1.15 1.17 69.14
CA LEU A 617 -0.23 0.16 69.67
C LEU A 617 0.74 0.74 70.71
N VAL A 618 1.36 1.89 70.43
CA VAL A 618 2.25 2.59 71.38
C VAL A 618 1.51 2.94 72.67
N ALA A 619 0.34 3.58 72.56
CA ALA A 619 -0.44 3.98 73.73
C ALA A 619 -0.80 2.77 74.59
N GLN A 620 -1.16 1.65 73.96
CA GLN A 620 -1.45 0.40 74.67
C GLN A 620 -0.22 -0.17 75.38
N LEU A 621 0.96 -0.14 74.74
CA LEU A 621 2.23 -0.58 75.34
C LEU A 621 2.65 0.31 76.53
N GLU A 622 2.31 1.60 76.48
CA GLU A 622 2.57 2.56 77.56
C GLU A 622 1.46 2.61 78.63
N GLY A 623 0.39 1.83 78.48
CA GLY A 623 -0.76 1.80 79.39
C GLY A 623 -1.62 3.06 79.36
N GLN A 624 -1.58 3.81 78.26
CA GLN A 624 -2.33 5.04 77.99
C GLN A 624 -3.45 4.79 76.97
N GLY A 625 -4.44 5.69 76.91
CA GLY A 625 -5.50 5.66 75.90
C GLY A 625 -5.39 6.86 74.95
N THR A 626 -5.76 6.70 73.68
CA THR A 626 -5.74 7.78 72.68
C THR A 626 -7.13 8.40 72.50
N LEU A 627 -7.24 9.74 72.56
CA LEU A 627 -8.48 10.51 72.31
C LEU A 627 -8.40 11.39 71.04
N ARG A 628 -7.47 11.07 70.13
CA ARG A 628 -7.25 11.84 68.90
C ARG A 628 -8.27 11.44 67.82
N ASP A 629 -8.82 12.43 67.14
CA ASP A 629 -9.61 12.22 65.93
C ASP A 629 -8.65 12.04 64.75
N TRP A 630 -8.77 10.92 64.03
CA TRP A 630 -7.86 10.51 62.98
C TRP A 630 -8.55 10.56 61.62
N HIS A 631 -7.81 11.00 60.60
CA HIS A 631 -8.27 10.86 59.22
C HIS A 631 -8.39 9.36 58.84
N THR A 632 -9.21 9.01 57.86
CA THR A 632 -9.34 7.62 57.36
C THR A 632 -8.07 7.13 56.66
N ASP A 633 -7.43 8.00 55.89
CA ASP A 633 -6.22 7.71 55.10
C ASP A 633 -4.90 7.86 55.88
N THR A 634 -3.86 7.16 55.41
CA THR A 634 -2.47 7.30 55.85
C THR A 634 -1.78 8.30 54.95
N ARG A 635 -1.51 9.50 55.46
CA ARG A 635 -0.83 10.56 54.69
C ARG A 635 0.68 10.44 54.87
N PHE A 636 1.42 10.57 53.79
CA PHE A 636 2.88 10.59 53.79
C PHE A 636 3.40 11.77 52.98
N GLU A 637 4.53 12.33 53.39
CA GLU A 637 5.13 13.49 52.73
C GLU A 637 5.78 13.07 51.42
N ARG A 638 6.52 11.96 51.47
CA ARG A 638 7.34 11.49 50.35
C ARG A 638 7.55 9.98 50.41
N PHE A 639 7.54 9.37 49.23
CA PHE A 639 8.08 8.04 48.96
C PHE A 639 9.23 8.20 47.96
N ASP A 640 10.41 7.63 48.22
CA ASP A 640 11.55 7.56 47.32
C ASP A 640 11.95 6.09 47.11
N ALA A 641 12.37 5.76 45.89
CA ALA A 641 12.89 4.44 45.55
C ALA A 641 13.81 4.50 44.32
N THR A 642 14.91 3.76 44.37
CA THR A 642 15.73 3.40 43.21
C THR A 642 15.43 1.96 42.82
N PHE A 643 15.01 1.75 41.58
CA PHE A 643 14.71 0.43 41.02
C PHE A 643 15.82 0.01 40.05
N GLN A 644 16.40 -1.16 40.28
CA GLN A 644 17.29 -1.84 39.34
C GLN A 644 16.51 -2.94 38.63
N ILE A 645 16.55 -2.97 37.31
CA ILE A 645 15.84 -3.96 36.50
C ILE A 645 16.88 -4.88 35.86
N SER A 646 16.75 -6.18 36.08
CA SER A 646 17.60 -7.23 35.50
C SER A 646 16.73 -8.34 34.91
N ASN A 647 16.65 -8.41 33.58
CA ASN A 647 15.84 -9.38 32.83
C ASN A 647 14.39 -9.48 33.35
N GLY A 648 13.72 -8.34 33.46
CA GLY A 648 12.33 -8.25 33.92
C GLY A 648 12.12 -8.40 35.43
N LEU A 649 13.16 -8.69 36.22
CA LEU A 649 13.12 -8.61 37.68
C LEU A 649 13.49 -7.21 38.13
N VAL A 650 12.60 -6.54 38.85
CA VAL A 650 12.82 -5.23 39.47
C VAL A 650 13.23 -5.44 40.92
N GLU A 651 14.32 -4.84 41.36
CA GLU A 651 14.81 -4.86 42.73
C GLU A 651 14.99 -3.43 43.25
N SER A 652 14.73 -3.19 44.53
CA SER A 652 15.05 -1.94 45.23
C SER A 652 15.49 -2.24 46.65
N ASP A 653 16.57 -1.61 47.11
CA ASP A 653 17.17 -1.76 48.44
C ASP A 653 17.08 -0.48 49.29
N ASP A 654 16.46 0.58 48.75
CA ASP A 654 16.46 1.93 49.31
C ASP A 654 15.05 2.55 49.40
N LEU A 655 14.00 1.73 49.47
CA LEU A 655 12.62 2.20 49.61
C LEU A 655 12.50 3.04 50.89
N LEU A 656 12.02 4.27 50.77
CA LEU A 656 11.84 5.17 51.90
C LEU A 656 10.48 5.86 51.84
N ILE A 657 9.69 5.76 52.90
CA ILE A 657 8.43 6.50 53.08
C ILE A 657 8.56 7.36 54.32
N THR A 658 8.42 8.67 54.15
CA THR A 658 8.44 9.64 55.24
C THR A 658 7.01 10.01 55.61
N LEU A 659 6.58 9.63 56.80
CA LEU A 659 5.31 10.03 57.40
C LEU A 659 5.56 10.93 58.62
N PRO A 660 4.60 11.76 59.03
CA PRO A 660 4.74 12.55 60.26
C PRO A 660 4.94 11.67 61.51
N GLY A 661 6.17 11.64 62.03
CA GLY A 661 6.56 10.85 63.20
C GLY A 661 6.84 9.36 62.94
N ILE A 662 6.85 8.91 61.69
CA ILE A 662 7.13 7.52 61.32
C ILE A 662 8.00 7.49 60.06
N ASP A 663 9.16 6.86 60.14
CA ASP A 663 9.98 6.53 58.99
C ASP A 663 9.74 5.07 58.61
N VAL A 664 9.51 4.79 57.33
CA VAL A 664 9.44 3.44 56.80
C VAL A 664 10.58 3.26 55.80
N SER A 665 11.45 2.30 56.05
CA SER A 665 12.53 1.92 55.13
C SER A 665 12.33 0.48 54.68
N GLY A 666 12.67 0.13 53.45
CA GLY A 666 12.45 -1.23 52.97
C GLY A 666 13.25 -1.61 51.74
N GLU A 667 13.13 -2.88 51.39
CA GLU A 667 13.67 -3.48 50.20
C GLU A 667 12.59 -4.37 49.58
N GLY A 668 12.66 -4.62 48.28
CA GLY A 668 11.71 -5.51 47.63
C GLY A 668 12.05 -5.85 46.21
N GLU A 669 11.38 -6.87 45.71
CA GLU A 669 11.48 -7.36 44.34
C GLU A 669 10.10 -7.46 43.67
N LEU A 670 10.06 -7.27 42.35
CA LEU A 670 8.88 -7.43 41.49
C LEU A 670 9.28 -8.10 40.17
N ASP A 671 8.72 -9.28 39.89
CA ASP A 671 8.79 -9.92 38.58
C ASP A 671 7.75 -9.29 37.64
N LEU A 672 8.17 -8.59 36.59
CA LEU A 672 7.26 -7.92 35.64
C LEU A 672 6.52 -8.89 34.71
N ALA A 673 7.04 -10.09 34.50
CA ALA A 673 6.39 -11.09 33.65
C ALA A 673 5.27 -11.81 34.42
N GLY A 674 5.54 -12.15 35.67
CA GLY A 674 4.59 -12.80 36.57
C GLY A 674 3.69 -11.83 37.34
N LEU A 675 4.09 -10.57 37.48
CA LEU A 675 3.52 -9.57 38.41
C LEU A 675 3.57 -10.00 39.88
N ASN A 676 4.52 -10.87 40.24
CA ASN A 676 4.72 -11.31 41.62
C ASN A 676 5.69 -10.36 42.34
N PHE A 677 5.39 -10.00 43.57
CA PHE A 677 6.24 -9.13 44.38
C PHE A 677 6.50 -9.73 45.77
N ASP A 678 7.65 -9.40 46.36
CA ASP A 678 8.00 -9.63 47.77
C ASP A 678 8.74 -8.40 48.28
N THR A 679 8.15 -7.69 49.22
CA THR A 679 8.66 -6.45 49.79
C THR A 679 8.75 -6.59 51.31
N ARG A 680 9.88 -6.19 51.87
CA ARG A 680 10.11 -6.10 53.32
C ARG A 680 10.27 -4.65 53.70
N ALA A 681 9.47 -4.19 54.63
CA ALA A 681 9.49 -2.82 55.13
C ALA A 681 9.63 -2.80 56.65
N ASN A 682 10.43 -1.89 57.16
CA ASN A 682 10.64 -1.63 58.57
C ASN A 682 10.11 -0.24 58.89
N ALA A 683 9.02 -0.17 59.65
CA ALA A 683 8.51 1.08 60.18
C ALA A 683 9.14 1.38 61.54
N ARG A 684 9.53 2.63 61.78
CA ARG A 684 10.13 3.07 63.04
C ARG A 684 9.53 4.41 63.45
N LEU A 685 9.19 4.52 64.72
CA LEU A 685 8.70 5.77 65.29
C LEU A 685 9.86 6.76 65.47
N VAL A 686 9.62 8.01 65.13
CA VAL A 686 10.59 9.10 65.28
C VAL A 686 9.94 10.26 66.00
N ASP A 687 10.60 10.76 67.04
CA ASP A 687 10.16 11.95 67.76
C ASP A 687 10.47 13.19 66.91
N THR A 688 9.42 13.78 66.36
CA THR A 688 9.48 15.01 65.57
C THR A 688 8.42 15.99 66.06
N ALA A 689 8.62 17.28 65.82
CA ALA A 689 7.65 18.31 66.23
C ALA A 689 6.23 18.09 65.64
N ASP A 690 6.14 17.33 64.55
CA ASP A 690 4.91 16.98 63.84
C ASP A 690 4.51 15.49 64.03
N ALA A 691 5.08 14.82 65.04
CA ALA A 691 4.84 13.39 65.27
C ALA A 691 3.35 13.06 65.49
N ALA A 692 2.94 11.91 64.93
CA ALA A 692 1.57 11.41 65.04
C ALA A 692 1.14 11.18 66.52
N CYS A 693 2.08 10.78 67.38
CA CYS A 693 1.94 10.61 68.82
C CYS A 693 3.29 10.81 69.52
N GLU A 694 3.28 11.22 70.81
CA GLU A 694 4.50 11.20 71.65
C GLU A 694 4.91 9.76 71.92
N VAL A 695 6.22 9.48 71.89
CA VAL A 695 6.76 8.13 72.00
C VAL A 695 7.95 8.13 72.95
N ASN A 696 8.05 7.13 73.83
CA ASN A 696 9.24 6.96 74.67
C ASN A 696 10.50 6.66 73.83
N PRO A 697 11.68 7.24 74.15
CA PRO A 697 12.96 6.97 73.47
C PRO A 697 13.36 5.50 73.31
N ARG A 698 12.81 4.59 74.13
CA ARG A 698 13.00 3.14 73.98
C ARG A 698 12.26 2.57 72.77
N LEU A 699 11.08 3.08 72.47
CA LEU A 699 10.22 2.63 71.36
C LEU A 699 10.69 3.21 70.01
N GLU A 700 11.42 4.34 70.01
CA GLU A 700 12.05 4.91 68.82
C GLU A 700 13.15 4.01 68.21
N GLN A 701 13.70 3.09 68.99
CA GLN A 701 14.75 2.16 68.57
C GLN A 701 14.20 0.80 68.10
N LEU A 702 12.90 0.58 68.24
CA LEU A 702 12.27 -0.69 67.94
C LEU A 702 11.67 -0.67 66.52
N PRO A 703 12.20 -1.46 65.56
CA PRO A 703 11.60 -1.57 64.24
C PRO A 703 10.32 -2.41 64.28
N LEU A 704 9.37 -2.08 63.41
CA LEU A 704 8.14 -2.81 63.15
C LEU A 704 8.19 -3.38 61.74
N PRO A 705 8.68 -4.62 61.57
CA PRO A 705 8.84 -5.24 60.28
C PRO A 705 7.51 -5.72 59.71
N VAL A 706 7.30 -5.44 58.42
CA VAL A 706 6.14 -5.82 57.61
C VAL A 706 6.66 -6.50 56.36
N ARG A 707 6.08 -7.65 56.01
CA ARG A 707 6.34 -8.33 54.74
C ARG A 707 5.09 -8.29 53.89
N CYS A 708 5.23 -7.80 52.67
CA CYS A 708 4.18 -7.76 51.67
C CYS A 708 4.56 -8.67 50.49
N GLU A 709 3.83 -9.75 50.26
CA GLU A 709 4.09 -10.69 49.16
C GLU A 709 2.79 -11.08 48.45
N GLY A 710 2.85 -11.27 47.13
CA GLY A 710 1.67 -11.66 46.36
C GLY A 710 1.80 -11.43 44.86
N ASN A 711 0.68 -11.50 44.14
CA ASN A 711 0.58 -11.14 42.73
C ASN A 711 -0.26 -9.86 42.58
N LEU A 712 0.19 -8.89 41.79
CA LEU A 712 -0.53 -7.61 41.59
C LEU A 712 -1.92 -7.77 40.95
N GLY A 713 -2.21 -8.91 40.31
CA GLY A 713 -3.52 -9.24 39.74
C GLY A 713 -4.49 -9.92 40.72
N ASP A 714 -4.02 -10.34 41.89
CA ASP A 714 -4.84 -11.04 42.90
C ASP A 714 -5.61 -10.05 43.80
N GLU A 715 -6.57 -10.58 44.57
CA GLU A 715 -7.27 -9.80 45.59
C GLU A 715 -6.26 -9.28 46.61
N ARG A 716 -6.27 -7.96 46.81
CA ARG A 716 -5.21 -7.26 47.51
C ARG A 716 -5.19 -7.55 49.03
N THR A 717 -6.24 -8.18 49.58
CA THR A 717 -6.52 -8.36 51.02
C THR A 717 -5.50 -9.21 51.77
N GLU A 718 -4.71 -10.01 51.06
CA GLU A 718 -3.75 -10.95 51.65
C GLU A 718 -2.28 -10.53 51.52
N TRP A 719 -2.00 -9.38 50.90
CA TRP A 719 -0.63 -9.03 50.50
C TRP A 719 0.31 -8.78 51.67
N CYS A 720 -0.10 -8.01 52.69
CA CYS A 720 0.80 -7.52 53.73
C CYS A 720 0.52 -8.12 55.11
N ARG A 721 1.58 -8.55 55.82
CA ARG A 721 1.53 -9.09 57.18
C ARG A 721 2.69 -8.63 58.05
N PHE A 722 2.47 -8.54 59.35
CA PHE A 722 3.52 -8.26 60.34
C PHE A 722 4.50 -9.43 60.46
N ASP A 723 5.81 -9.15 60.42
CA ASP A 723 6.86 -10.16 60.50
C ASP A 723 7.29 -10.39 61.95
N ARG A 724 6.68 -11.39 62.58
CA ARG A 724 6.91 -11.70 64.00
C ARG A 724 8.33 -12.17 64.26
N GLU A 725 8.88 -13.00 63.40
CA GLU A 725 10.21 -13.57 63.58
C GLU A 725 11.28 -12.45 63.54
N MET A 726 11.14 -11.53 62.60
CA MET A 726 12.01 -10.36 62.51
C MET A 726 11.83 -9.41 63.70
N PHE A 727 10.59 -9.21 64.16
CA PHE A 727 10.33 -8.37 65.32
C PHE A 727 10.96 -8.96 66.60
N GLN A 728 10.82 -10.27 66.82
CA GLN A 728 11.44 -10.98 67.94
C GLN A 728 12.96 -10.80 67.94
N THR A 729 13.58 -10.97 66.77
CA THR A 729 15.02 -10.78 66.58
C THR A 729 15.43 -9.35 66.94
N ALA A 730 14.68 -8.34 66.47
CA ALA A 730 14.97 -6.94 66.76
C ALA A 730 14.84 -6.59 68.25
N VAL A 731 13.84 -7.14 68.96
CA VAL A 731 13.69 -6.95 70.42
C VAL A 731 14.88 -7.58 71.17
N VAL A 732 15.29 -8.79 70.79
CA VAL A 732 16.44 -9.49 71.39
C VAL A 732 17.73 -8.69 71.18
N ASP A 733 17.95 -8.17 69.96
CA ASP A 733 19.15 -7.39 69.64
C ASP A 733 19.18 -6.04 70.38
N LEU A 734 18.03 -5.37 70.55
CA LEU A 734 17.92 -4.16 71.37
C LEU A 734 18.32 -4.43 72.82
N LEU A 735 17.84 -5.54 73.40
CA LEU A 735 18.13 -5.93 74.79
C LEU A 735 19.59 -6.39 74.98
N ARG A 736 20.19 -7.05 73.98
CA ARG A 736 21.62 -7.41 73.97
C ARG A 736 22.51 -6.17 73.98
N ASN A 737 22.12 -5.12 73.24
CA ASN A 737 22.86 -3.85 73.22
C ASN A 737 22.75 -3.07 74.55
N GLU A 738 21.63 -3.18 75.27
CA GLU A 738 21.45 -2.53 76.58
C GLU A 738 22.07 -3.31 77.76
N THR A 739 22.20 -4.64 77.64
CA THR A 739 22.63 -5.53 78.74
C THR A 739 23.63 -6.57 78.23
N GLY A 740 24.93 -6.27 78.33
CA GLY A 740 25.99 -7.13 77.78
C GLY A 740 25.90 -8.62 78.17
N ASP A 741 26.01 -9.49 77.16
CA ASP A 741 26.31 -10.94 77.07
C ASP A 741 25.80 -11.93 78.14
N ARG A 742 24.90 -11.57 79.08
CA ARG A 742 24.59 -12.44 80.23
C ARG A 742 23.17 -12.97 80.40
N VAL A 743 22.24 -12.77 79.47
CA VAL A 743 20.90 -13.36 79.59
C VAL A 743 20.33 -13.70 78.21
N ASN A 744 20.60 -14.90 77.69
CA ASN A 744 20.04 -15.36 76.41
C ASN A 744 18.96 -16.44 76.59
N GLU A 745 19.20 -17.47 77.41
CA GLU A 745 18.30 -18.64 77.49
C GLU A 745 17.01 -18.39 78.29
N GLU A 746 17.05 -17.63 79.39
CA GLU A 746 15.87 -17.40 80.26
C GLU A 746 14.93 -16.30 79.73
N LEU A 747 15.40 -15.53 78.73
CA LEU A 747 14.67 -14.42 78.12
C LEU A 747 13.84 -14.88 76.91
N GLU A 748 14.38 -15.76 76.06
CA GLU A 748 13.67 -16.35 74.92
C GLU A 748 12.40 -17.09 75.36
N GLU A 749 12.44 -17.80 76.49
CA GLU A 749 11.29 -18.56 77.02
C GLU A 749 10.17 -17.64 77.52
N ARG A 750 10.51 -16.53 78.21
CA ARG A 750 9.52 -15.54 78.71
C ARG A 750 8.98 -14.62 77.63
N LEU A 751 9.81 -14.29 76.65
CA LEU A 751 9.38 -13.53 75.47
C LEU A 751 8.48 -14.40 74.60
N GLY A 752 8.82 -15.67 74.35
CA GLY A 752 7.96 -16.63 73.64
C GLY A 752 6.54 -16.66 74.19
N ASP A 753 6.37 -16.87 75.50
CA ASP A 753 5.05 -16.86 76.15
C ASP A 753 4.33 -15.51 76.04
N SER A 754 5.04 -14.38 76.16
CA SER A 754 4.45 -13.03 76.06
C SER A 754 4.10 -12.65 74.61
N LEU A 755 4.86 -13.17 73.65
CA LEU A 755 4.66 -13.03 72.22
C LEU A 755 3.53 -13.91 71.74
N ASP A 756 3.32 -15.09 72.34
CA ASP A 756 2.15 -15.93 72.13
C ASP A 756 0.88 -15.27 72.69
N GLU A 757 0.96 -14.56 73.82
CA GLU A 757 -0.14 -13.72 74.36
C GLU A 757 -0.41 -12.48 73.49
N LEU A 758 0.64 -11.85 72.96
CA LEU A 758 0.56 -10.79 71.97
C LEU A 758 0.10 -11.34 70.61
N ASP A 759 0.34 -12.60 70.27
CA ASP A 759 -0.12 -13.29 69.07
C ASP A 759 -1.60 -13.70 69.21
N GLU A 760 -2.07 -14.17 70.37
CA GLU A 760 -3.51 -14.32 70.59
C GLU A 760 -4.24 -12.96 70.52
N ARG A 761 -3.63 -11.89 71.06
CA ARG A 761 -4.25 -10.54 71.06
C ARG A 761 -4.07 -9.78 69.76
N LEU A 762 -2.96 -9.95 69.05
CA LEU A 762 -2.67 -9.35 67.74
C LEU A 762 -2.93 -10.31 66.57
N GLY A 763 -3.34 -11.55 66.82
CA GLY A 763 -3.62 -12.62 65.85
C GLY A 763 -5.10 -13.02 65.80
N GLU A 764 -5.86 -12.82 66.89
CA GLU A 764 -7.33 -12.89 66.87
C GLU A 764 -8.03 -11.54 67.08
N GLY A 765 -7.49 -10.63 67.90
CA GLY A 765 -8.08 -9.30 68.14
C GLY A 765 -7.57 -8.23 67.18
N ALA A 766 -6.27 -7.93 67.26
CA ALA A 766 -5.65 -6.91 66.42
C ALA A 766 -5.32 -7.43 65.02
N ALA A 767 -5.17 -8.73 64.74
CA ALA A 767 -5.16 -9.22 63.35
C ALA A 767 -6.57 -9.30 62.80
N GLN A 768 -7.62 -9.23 63.60
CA GLN A 768 -8.98 -9.09 63.08
C GLN A 768 -9.31 -7.62 62.82
N GLU A 769 -8.82 -6.67 63.65
CA GLU A 769 -8.91 -5.22 63.38
C GLU A 769 -7.90 -4.72 62.33
N LEU A 770 -6.73 -5.34 62.22
CA LEU A 770 -5.74 -5.14 61.16
C LEU A 770 -6.12 -5.94 59.92
N ARG A 771 -6.80 -7.11 60.02
CA ARG A 771 -7.54 -7.72 58.87
C ARG A 771 -8.75 -6.90 58.46
N ASP A 772 -9.42 -6.18 59.37
CA ASP A 772 -10.56 -5.34 59.04
C ASP A 772 -10.09 -3.98 58.46
N GLY A 773 -8.92 -3.46 58.88
CA GLY A 773 -8.21 -2.34 58.24
C GLY A 773 -7.51 -2.74 56.93
N LEU A 774 -6.98 -3.96 56.81
CA LEU A 774 -6.51 -4.54 55.55
C LEU A 774 -7.70 -4.91 54.63
N ARG A 775 -8.85 -5.33 55.18
CA ARG A 775 -10.11 -5.44 54.42
C ARG A 775 -10.56 -4.09 53.89
N SER A 776 -10.33 -2.98 54.60
CA SER A 776 -10.66 -1.65 54.07
C SER A 776 -9.58 -1.06 53.16
N LEU A 777 -8.35 -1.61 53.18
CA LEU A 777 -7.33 -1.35 52.16
C LEU A 777 -7.65 -2.00 50.81
N PHE A 778 -8.44 -3.07 50.83
CA PHE A 778 -8.46 -4.06 49.76
C PHE A 778 -9.86 -4.63 49.42
N ASN A 779 -10.94 -3.99 49.91
CA ASN A 779 -12.31 -4.01 49.36
C ASN A 779 -12.65 -2.65 48.76
#